data_AF-A0A0A2VZ14-F1
#
_entry.id   AF-A0A0A2VZ14-F1
#
_cell.length_a   1.000
_cell.length_b   1.000
_cell.length_c   1.000
_cell.angle_alpha   90.00
_cell.angle_beta   90.00
_cell.angle_gamma   90.00
#
_symmetry.space_group_name_H-M   'P 1'
#
loop_
_entity.id
_entity.type
_entity.pdbx_description
1 polymer ?
#
loop_
_entity_poly.entity_id
_entity_poly.type
_entity_poly.pdbx_seq_one_letter_code
_entity_poly.pdbx_strand_id
1 'polypeptide(L)'
;MGDRNFDDIAEKFSHNIYGTTKGQLRQAILWQDLDAFLATQPAALKVLDAGGGEGQTATRFAERGHEVVLCDVSAEMIARAKMLAQEKGVSDNMHFVQSAAQDMAQHLESPVDLILFHAVLEWVTDPQAVLKALWDCLRPGGTLSLMFYNANGLLMRNMFVGNFEYVLQGMKKNKRKTLSPDNPLQPEQVYHWLEQIGWQITGKTGVRVFHDYLRDKHKQRDGFDDLLTLETRYCRQEPFISLGRYIHTVPELVAWARKNDFSISLPTERLTFLLAVATLNGERLDGELSEGELIDAFRHVSDGFEQTSETINVRANNAINDMVRQRLLNRFVSELTEGNAIYRLTPLGIGITDYYIRQREFSTLRLSMQLSIVAGELKRAADAADEGGDEFHWHRNVYAPLKYSVAEIFDSIDLTQRIMDEQQQQVKDDIAQLLNKDWRAAISSCELLLSETSGTLRELQDTLEAAGDKLQANLLRVQDSTMGRDDLHFVDRLVFDLQSKLDRIISWGQQAIDLWIGYDRHVHKFIRTAIDMDKNRVFAQRLRQSVQSYFDAPWALTYSSADRLLDMRDEEMALRDEEVTGELPSELEFEEFNEIREQLAALIEAALQVYKTKQVPLDLGVVVRDYLVQYPRARHFDVARIVVDQAVRLGVAEADFTGLPAKWQTINDYGAKALANPLFPALDSQLRAGRHIGLEELDNHAFLMDFQEYLEEFYARYNVELIRAPEGFFYLRPRSTTLIPRSVLSELDMMVGKILCYLYLSPERLANEGIFTQQELYDELLTLADENKLLKLVNNRSTGSDLDRQKLQEKVRASLTRLRRLGMIWFMGHDSSKFRITESVFRFGADVRTGDDPREAQLRMIRDGEAMAVESRLQLNDESDEPQPGLDNAEDEQE
;
A
#
# COMPACT_ATOMS: atom_id res chain seq x y z
N MET A 1 -26.79 -3.22 -19.83
CA MET A 1 -26.33 -2.73 -21.16
C MET A 1 -25.63 -3.90 -21.81
N GLY A 2 -25.99 -4.29 -23.03
CA GLY A 2 -25.36 -5.43 -23.72
C GLY A 2 -23.99 -5.08 -24.30
N ASP A 3 -23.21 -6.12 -24.63
CA ASP A 3 -21.92 -5.99 -25.31
C ASP A 3 -22.04 -5.20 -26.61
N ARG A 4 -20.97 -4.46 -26.96
CA ARG A 4 -21.01 -3.50 -28.06
C ARG A 4 -20.83 -4.19 -29.41
N ASN A 5 -21.84 -4.09 -30.28
CA ASN A 5 -21.76 -4.55 -31.67
C ASN A 5 -20.98 -3.55 -32.56
N PHE A 6 -20.18 -4.08 -33.49
CA PHE A 6 -19.27 -3.34 -34.36
C PHE A 6 -19.74 -3.17 -35.82
N ASP A 7 -20.94 -3.63 -36.17
CA ASP A 7 -21.49 -3.57 -37.54
C ASP A 7 -21.47 -2.12 -38.13
N ASP A 8 -21.57 -1.07 -37.31
CA ASP A 8 -21.56 0.33 -37.78
C ASP A 8 -20.15 0.93 -38.05
N ILE A 9 -19.05 0.21 -37.73
CA ILE A 9 -17.67 0.76 -37.70
C ILE A 9 -16.65 -0.11 -38.48
N ALA A 10 -17.08 -1.25 -39.03
CA ALA A 10 -16.23 -2.24 -39.68
C ALA A 10 -15.29 -1.69 -40.77
N GLU A 11 -15.74 -0.77 -41.64
CA GLU A 11 -14.90 -0.16 -42.69
C GLU A 11 -13.75 0.72 -42.14
N LYS A 12 -13.91 1.33 -40.95
CA LYS A 12 -12.85 2.17 -40.35
C LYS A 12 -11.78 1.36 -39.62
N PHE A 13 -12.09 0.11 -39.25
CA PHE A 13 -11.19 -0.80 -38.54
C PHE A 13 -10.07 -1.32 -39.46
N SER A 14 -10.42 -1.75 -40.69
CA SER A 14 -9.49 -2.36 -41.65
C SER A 14 -8.34 -1.42 -42.05
N HIS A 15 -8.65 -0.14 -42.33
CA HIS A 15 -7.67 0.83 -42.82
C HIS A 15 -6.73 1.40 -41.72
N ASN A 16 -7.21 1.52 -40.47
CA ASN A 16 -6.46 2.17 -39.40
C ASN A 16 -5.59 1.22 -38.55
N ILE A 17 -5.99 -0.05 -38.41
CA ILE A 17 -5.32 -0.97 -37.48
C ILE A 17 -4.19 -1.75 -38.14
N TYR A 18 -4.25 -2.08 -39.43
CA TYR A 18 -3.32 -3.08 -40.01
C TYR A 18 -2.35 -2.53 -41.06
N GLY A 19 -2.70 -1.44 -41.77
CA GLY A 19 -1.79 -0.75 -42.69
C GLY A 19 -0.89 0.30 -42.03
N THR A 20 -0.95 0.46 -40.71
CA THR A 20 -0.21 1.47 -39.96
C THR A 20 0.96 0.87 -39.19
N THR A 21 1.99 1.67 -38.92
CA THR A 21 3.14 1.29 -38.07
C THR A 21 2.70 0.79 -36.69
N LYS A 22 1.57 1.31 -36.17
CA LYS A 22 0.90 0.84 -34.95
C LYS A 22 0.44 -0.61 -35.03
N GLY A 23 -0.08 -1.01 -36.19
CA GLY A 23 -0.51 -2.38 -36.47
C GLY A 23 0.66 -3.32 -36.63
N GLN A 24 1.62 -2.93 -37.47
CA GLN A 24 2.83 -3.68 -37.74
C GLN A 24 3.61 -3.98 -36.46
N LEU A 25 3.84 -2.98 -35.60
CA LEU A 25 4.54 -3.16 -34.33
C LEU A 25 3.75 -4.05 -33.36
N ARG A 26 2.42 -3.86 -33.26
CA ARG A 26 1.56 -4.72 -32.44
C ARG A 26 1.67 -6.18 -32.87
N GLN A 27 1.57 -6.44 -34.17
CA GLN A 27 1.68 -7.79 -34.72
C GLN A 27 3.08 -8.36 -34.50
N ALA A 28 4.14 -7.60 -34.75
CA ALA A 28 5.51 -8.08 -34.56
C ALA A 28 5.78 -8.54 -33.11
N ILE A 29 5.44 -7.71 -32.11
CA ILE A 29 5.66 -8.05 -30.70
C ILE A 29 4.75 -9.22 -30.25
N LEU A 30 3.47 -9.20 -30.65
CA LEU A 30 2.54 -10.29 -30.32
C LEU A 30 3.04 -11.63 -30.88
N TRP A 31 3.49 -11.65 -32.13
CA TRP A 31 3.96 -12.88 -32.76
C TRP A 31 5.30 -13.37 -32.23
N GLN A 32 6.16 -12.51 -31.68
CA GLN A 32 7.34 -12.98 -30.94
C GLN A 32 6.93 -13.86 -29.75
N ASP A 33 5.93 -13.43 -28.98
CA ASP A 33 5.46 -14.20 -27.81
C ASP A 33 4.75 -15.49 -28.26
N LEU A 34 3.91 -15.40 -29.30
CA LEU A 34 3.19 -16.57 -29.82
C LEU A 34 4.11 -17.58 -30.52
N ASP A 35 5.12 -17.14 -31.29
CA ASP A 35 6.07 -18.02 -31.95
C ASP A 35 6.97 -18.71 -30.92
N ALA A 36 7.38 -18.00 -29.85
CA ALA A 36 8.10 -18.60 -28.72
C ALA A 36 7.25 -19.67 -28.01
N PHE A 37 5.95 -19.41 -27.80
CA PHE A 37 5.03 -20.41 -27.27
C PHE A 37 4.87 -21.60 -28.20
N LEU A 38 4.61 -21.37 -29.49
CA LEU A 38 4.41 -22.43 -30.49
C LEU A 38 5.64 -23.33 -30.63
N ALA A 39 6.86 -22.79 -30.50
CA ALA A 39 8.09 -23.56 -30.52
C ALA A 39 8.18 -24.63 -29.40
N THR A 40 7.43 -24.47 -28.31
CA THR A 40 7.36 -25.44 -27.21
C THR A 40 6.35 -26.56 -27.43
N GLN A 41 5.51 -26.46 -28.47
CA GLN A 41 4.38 -27.36 -28.67
C GLN A 41 4.74 -28.47 -29.67
N PRO A 42 4.53 -29.75 -29.32
CA PRO A 42 4.98 -30.89 -30.13
C PRO A 42 4.04 -31.23 -31.29
N ALA A 43 2.84 -30.63 -31.37
CA ALA A 43 1.81 -30.98 -32.34
C ALA A 43 0.92 -29.78 -32.70
N ALA A 44 0.10 -29.95 -33.74
CA ALA A 44 -0.96 -29.02 -34.08
C ALA A 44 -1.93 -28.84 -32.89
N LEU A 45 -2.49 -27.65 -32.77
CA LEU A 45 -3.31 -27.21 -31.63
C LEU A 45 -4.72 -26.93 -32.10
N LYS A 46 -5.69 -27.14 -31.22
CA LYS A 46 -7.03 -26.54 -31.32
C LYS A 46 -7.01 -25.16 -30.68
N VAL A 47 -7.26 -24.14 -31.48
CA VAL A 47 -7.18 -22.73 -31.08
C VAL A 47 -8.57 -22.11 -31.13
N LEU A 48 -8.98 -21.45 -30.06
CA LEU A 48 -10.16 -20.57 -30.05
C LEU A 48 -9.70 -19.12 -30.16
N ASP A 49 -10.07 -18.42 -31.22
CA ASP A 49 -9.91 -16.96 -31.34
C ASP A 49 -11.23 -16.28 -30.95
N ALA A 50 -11.32 -15.86 -29.70
CA ALA A 50 -12.53 -15.30 -29.12
C ALA A 50 -12.56 -13.77 -29.30
N GLY A 51 -13.50 -13.30 -30.13
CA GLY A 51 -13.53 -11.91 -30.62
C GLY A 51 -12.46 -11.65 -31.68
N GLY A 52 -12.27 -12.61 -32.59
CA GLY A 52 -11.19 -12.59 -33.59
C GLY A 52 -11.35 -11.55 -34.71
N GLY A 53 -12.48 -10.84 -34.78
CA GLY A 53 -12.73 -9.79 -35.78
C GLY A 53 -12.60 -10.31 -37.22
N GLU A 54 -11.81 -9.62 -38.04
CA GLU A 54 -11.53 -10.00 -39.44
C GLU A 54 -10.62 -11.25 -39.58
N GLY A 55 -10.21 -11.87 -38.48
CA GLY A 55 -9.59 -13.20 -38.47
C GLY A 55 -8.15 -13.28 -38.94
N GLN A 56 -7.38 -12.18 -38.88
CA GLN A 56 -5.97 -12.19 -39.31
C GLN A 56 -5.09 -13.13 -38.47
N THR A 57 -5.20 -13.05 -37.14
CA THR A 57 -4.42 -13.92 -36.24
C THR A 57 -4.85 -15.37 -36.41
N ALA A 58 -6.16 -15.65 -36.37
CA ALA A 58 -6.74 -16.96 -36.64
C ALA A 58 -6.27 -17.57 -37.97
N THR A 59 -6.32 -16.81 -39.07
CA THR A 59 -5.87 -17.26 -40.40
C THR A 59 -4.40 -17.65 -40.39
N ARG A 60 -3.54 -16.90 -39.67
CA ARG A 60 -2.11 -17.18 -39.58
C ARG A 60 -1.79 -18.41 -38.69
N PHE A 61 -2.66 -18.77 -37.75
CA PHE A 61 -2.60 -20.07 -37.06
C PHE A 61 -3.04 -21.20 -38.00
N ALA A 62 -4.12 -21.00 -38.76
CA ALA A 62 -4.60 -21.99 -39.72
C ALA A 62 -3.58 -22.26 -40.86
N GLU A 63 -2.84 -21.24 -41.32
CA GLU A 63 -1.72 -21.36 -42.26
C GLU A 63 -0.57 -22.24 -41.72
N ARG A 64 -0.41 -22.31 -40.39
CA ARG A 64 0.58 -23.17 -39.72
C ARG A 64 0.04 -24.58 -39.39
N GLY A 65 -1.17 -24.91 -39.86
CA GLY A 65 -1.78 -26.23 -39.70
C GLY A 65 -2.52 -26.46 -38.38
N HIS A 66 -2.81 -25.40 -37.61
CA HIS A 66 -3.66 -25.49 -36.43
C HIS A 66 -5.14 -25.50 -36.81
N GLU A 67 -5.99 -26.16 -36.01
CA GLU A 67 -7.44 -26.12 -36.15
C GLU A 67 -7.96 -24.91 -35.38
N VAL A 68 -8.62 -23.97 -36.06
CA VAL A 68 -8.98 -22.68 -35.45
C VAL A 68 -10.49 -22.48 -35.45
N VAL A 69 -11.06 -22.26 -34.27
CA VAL A 69 -12.44 -21.78 -34.11
C VAL A 69 -12.38 -20.28 -33.86
N LEU A 70 -12.89 -19.48 -34.80
CA LEU A 70 -13.03 -18.04 -34.64
C LEU A 70 -14.47 -17.71 -34.23
N CYS A 71 -14.64 -16.92 -33.19
CA CYS A 71 -15.94 -16.33 -32.85
C CYS A 71 -15.90 -14.80 -32.77
N ASP A 72 -17.03 -14.19 -33.16
CA ASP A 72 -17.26 -12.75 -33.05
C ASP A 72 -18.77 -12.49 -32.98
N VAL A 73 -19.18 -11.42 -32.30
CA VAL A 73 -20.58 -11.01 -32.21
C VAL A 73 -21.10 -10.40 -33.51
N SER A 74 -20.21 -9.78 -34.30
CA SER A 74 -20.54 -9.10 -35.56
C SER A 74 -20.61 -10.10 -36.72
N ALA A 75 -21.76 -10.14 -37.39
CA ALA A 75 -21.95 -10.93 -38.61
C ALA A 75 -21.02 -10.45 -39.74
N GLU A 76 -20.75 -9.14 -39.80
CA GLU A 76 -19.87 -8.56 -40.81
C GLU A 76 -18.41 -8.98 -40.61
N MET A 77 -17.92 -8.98 -39.36
CA MET A 77 -16.57 -9.45 -39.05
C MET A 77 -16.39 -10.93 -39.43
N ILE A 78 -17.37 -11.78 -39.10
CA ILE A 78 -17.38 -13.18 -39.51
C ILE A 78 -17.36 -13.35 -41.04
N ALA A 79 -18.13 -12.55 -41.77
CA ALA A 79 -18.13 -12.60 -43.24
C ALA A 79 -16.76 -12.22 -43.82
N ARG A 80 -16.10 -11.19 -43.27
CA ARG A 80 -14.75 -10.77 -43.67
C ARG A 80 -13.71 -11.84 -43.34
N ALA A 81 -13.77 -12.44 -42.15
CA ALA A 81 -12.88 -13.52 -41.75
C ALA A 81 -13.00 -14.75 -42.67
N LYS A 82 -14.23 -15.10 -43.09
CA LYS A 82 -14.47 -16.17 -44.09
C LYS A 82 -13.85 -15.84 -45.43
N MET A 83 -13.99 -14.60 -45.92
CA MET A 83 -13.36 -14.18 -47.18
C MET A 83 -11.83 -14.25 -47.10
N LEU A 84 -11.24 -13.79 -45.99
CA LEU A 84 -9.79 -13.85 -45.79
C LEU A 84 -9.27 -15.29 -45.75
N ALA A 85 -9.96 -16.18 -45.04
CA ALA A 85 -9.61 -17.59 -44.99
C ALA A 85 -9.74 -18.29 -46.36
N GLN A 86 -10.69 -17.86 -47.20
CA GLN A 86 -10.82 -18.34 -48.58
C GLN A 86 -9.67 -17.83 -49.45
N GLU A 87 -9.33 -16.54 -49.36
CA GLU A 87 -8.22 -15.93 -50.09
C GLU A 87 -6.87 -16.59 -49.75
N LYS A 88 -6.67 -16.95 -48.48
CA LYS A 88 -5.46 -17.63 -47.99
C LYS A 88 -5.49 -19.15 -48.15
N GLY A 89 -6.61 -19.72 -48.60
CA GLY A 89 -6.74 -21.16 -48.83
C GLY A 89 -6.72 -22.01 -47.56
N VAL A 90 -7.13 -21.46 -46.41
CA VAL A 90 -7.13 -22.15 -45.11
C VAL A 90 -8.54 -22.36 -44.52
N SER A 91 -9.57 -22.19 -45.34
CA SER A 91 -10.98 -22.32 -44.93
C SER A 91 -11.30 -23.69 -44.32
N ASP A 92 -10.63 -24.75 -44.77
CA ASP A 92 -10.85 -26.12 -44.28
C ASP A 92 -10.34 -26.33 -42.84
N ASN A 93 -9.41 -25.49 -42.38
CA ASN A 93 -8.83 -25.54 -41.03
C ASN A 93 -9.49 -24.54 -40.07
N MET A 94 -10.57 -23.86 -40.51
CA MET A 94 -11.22 -22.80 -39.74
C MET A 94 -12.72 -23.01 -39.59
N HIS A 95 -13.22 -22.87 -38.36
CA HIS A 95 -14.63 -22.85 -38.04
C HIS A 95 -15.04 -21.45 -37.57
N PHE A 96 -16.18 -20.95 -38.07
CA PHE A 96 -16.64 -19.58 -37.80
C PHE A 96 -17.97 -19.60 -37.06
N VAL A 97 -18.00 -19.03 -35.87
CA VAL A 97 -19.17 -19.01 -34.98
C VAL A 97 -19.57 -17.56 -34.70
N GLN A 98 -20.77 -17.16 -35.13
CA GLN A 98 -21.30 -15.86 -34.73
C GLN A 98 -21.91 -15.99 -33.33
N SER A 99 -21.14 -15.63 -32.31
CA SER A 99 -21.53 -15.75 -30.90
C SER A 99 -20.70 -14.80 -30.04
N ALA A 100 -21.23 -14.47 -28.86
CA ALA A 100 -20.45 -13.85 -27.80
C ALA A 100 -19.42 -14.84 -27.22
N ALA A 101 -18.31 -14.33 -26.69
CA ALA A 101 -17.23 -15.16 -26.15
C ALA A 101 -17.66 -15.98 -24.92
N GLN A 102 -18.59 -15.41 -24.12
CA GLN A 102 -19.21 -16.01 -22.94
C GLN A 102 -19.90 -17.34 -23.26
N ASP A 103 -20.48 -17.44 -24.46
CA ASP A 103 -21.34 -18.54 -24.86
C ASP A 103 -20.59 -19.64 -25.63
N MET A 104 -19.27 -19.50 -25.81
CA MET A 104 -18.51 -20.44 -26.66
C MET A 104 -18.46 -21.87 -26.14
N ALA A 105 -18.65 -22.08 -24.84
CA ALA A 105 -18.68 -23.43 -24.25
C ALA A 105 -19.76 -24.33 -24.90
N GLN A 106 -20.89 -23.76 -25.35
CA GLN A 106 -21.97 -24.53 -25.99
C GLN A 106 -21.69 -24.87 -27.47
N HIS A 107 -20.70 -24.21 -28.07
CA HIS A 107 -20.34 -24.34 -29.48
C HIS A 107 -19.07 -25.17 -29.71
N LEU A 108 -18.41 -25.62 -28.64
CA LEU A 108 -17.21 -26.45 -28.70
C LEU A 108 -17.55 -27.91 -28.36
N GLU A 109 -17.17 -28.84 -29.24
CA GLU A 109 -17.36 -30.28 -29.01
C GLU A 109 -16.35 -30.85 -28.00
N SER A 110 -15.19 -30.21 -27.87
CA SER A 110 -14.10 -30.58 -26.97
C SER A 110 -13.35 -29.33 -26.48
N PRO A 111 -12.75 -29.35 -25.28
CA PRO A 111 -11.91 -28.24 -24.80
C PRO A 111 -10.76 -27.93 -25.77
N VAL A 112 -10.36 -26.66 -25.86
CA VAL A 112 -9.28 -26.19 -26.75
C VAL A 112 -7.91 -26.18 -26.05
N ASP A 113 -6.83 -26.14 -26.84
CA ASP A 113 -5.45 -26.08 -26.35
C ASP A 113 -4.99 -24.64 -26.07
N LEU A 114 -5.43 -23.70 -26.89
CA LEU A 114 -5.03 -22.30 -26.85
C LEU A 114 -6.26 -21.41 -27.05
N ILE A 115 -6.42 -20.40 -26.20
CA ILE A 115 -7.41 -19.34 -26.40
C ILE A 115 -6.67 -18.05 -26.73
N LEU A 116 -7.07 -17.37 -27.80
CA LEU A 116 -6.66 -16.01 -28.12
C LEU A 116 -7.80 -15.08 -27.71
N PHE A 117 -7.50 -14.09 -26.87
CA PHE A 117 -8.46 -13.08 -26.45
C PHE A 117 -7.82 -11.70 -26.53
N HIS A 118 -7.90 -11.07 -27.72
CA HIS A 118 -7.01 -9.97 -28.10
C HIS A 118 -7.75 -8.65 -28.38
N ALA A 119 -7.60 -7.67 -27.49
CA ALA A 119 -8.24 -6.35 -27.53
C ALA A 119 -9.78 -6.40 -27.49
N VAL A 120 -10.30 -7.34 -26.69
CA VAL A 120 -11.74 -7.59 -26.51
C VAL A 120 -12.18 -7.30 -25.08
N LEU A 121 -11.36 -7.63 -24.08
CA LEU A 121 -11.70 -7.53 -22.65
C LEU A 121 -12.16 -6.11 -22.24
N GLU A 122 -11.59 -5.07 -22.85
CA GLU A 122 -11.94 -3.66 -22.63
C GLU A 122 -13.30 -3.21 -23.20
N TRP A 123 -13.98 -4.10 -23.94
CA TRP A 123 -15.31 -3.88 -24.53
C TRP A 123 -16.41 -4.69 -23.83
N VAL A 124 -16.04 -5.59 -22.93
CA VAL A 124 -16.97 -6.46 -22.19
C VAL A 124 -17.49 -5.74 -20.95
N THR A 125 -18.78 -5.93 -20.62
CA THR A 125 -19.37 -5.36 -19.39
C THR A 125 -18.95 -6.10 -18.11
N ASP A 126 -18.76 -7.41 -18.18
CA ASP A 126 -18.28 -8.25 -17.08
C ASP A 126 -17.01 -9.05 -17.49
N PRO A 127 -15.81 -8.45 -17.29
CA PRO A 127 -14.54 -9.08 -17.63
C PRO A 127 -14.29 -10.40 -16.89
N GLN A 128 -14.71 -10.52 -15.62
CA GLN A 128 -14.44 -11.72 -14.81
C GLN A 128 -15.27 -12.90 -15.31
N ALA A 129 -16.54 -12.68 -15.61
CA ALA A 129 -17.42 -13.72 -16.13
C ALA A 129 -16.90 -14.28 -17.46
N VAL A 130 -16.44 -13.42 -18.39
CA VAL A 130 -15.83 -13.88 -19.65
C VAL A 130 -14.56 -14.68 -19.40
N LEU A 131 -13.65 -14.18 -18.55
CA LEU A 131 -12.40 -14.91 -18.25
C LEU A 131 -12.69 -16.29 -17.63
N LYS A 132 -13.76 -16.39 -16.84
CA LYS A 132 -14.22 -17.67 -16.27
C LYS A 132 -14.84 -18.60 -17.33
N ALA A 133 -15.65 -18.07 -18.23
CA ALA A 133 -16.21 -18.84 -19.34
C ALA A 133 -15.10 -19.38 -20.29
N LEU A 134 -14.09 -18.55 -20.58
CA LEU A 134 -12.93 -18.96 -21.36
C LEU A 134 -12.09 -20.02 -20.63
N TRP A 135 -11.96 -19.90 -19.30
CA TRP A 135 -11.32 -20.93 -18.48
C TRP A 135 -12.01 -22.29 -18.65
N ASP A 136 -13.34 -22.32 -18.65
CA ASP A 136 -14.11 -23.57 -18.77
C ASP A 136 -14.03 -24.19 -20.19
N CYS A 137 -13.66 -23.41 -21.20
CA CYS A 137 -13.43 -23.88 -22.57
C CYS A 137 -12.03 -24.49 -22.80
N LEU A 138 -11.08 -24.27 -21.88
CA LEU A 138 -9.69 -24.65 -22.04
C LEU A 138 -9.40 -26.02 -21.42
N ARG A 139 -8.60 -26.86 -22.09
CA ARG A 139 -8.16 -28.11 -21.47
C ARG A 139 -7.18 -27.84 -20.31
N PRO A 140 -7.02 -28.77 -19.37
CA PRO A 140 -5.94 -28.69 -18.39
C PRO A 140 -4.56 -28.60 -19.09
N GLY A 141 -3.77 -27.59 -18.69
CA GLY A 141 -2.47 -27.28 -19.28
C GLY A 141 -2.54 -26.60 -20.64
N GLY A 142 -3.72 -26.14 -21.07
CA GLY A 142 -3.84 -25.20 -22.18
C GLY A 142 -3.39 -23.80 -21.76
N THR A 143 -3.30 -22.91 -22.74
CA THR A 143 -2.80 -21.54 -22.54
C THR A 143 -3.84 -20.52 -22.97
N LEU A 144 -3.95 -19.42 -22.23
CA LEU A 144 -4.67 -18.23 -22.68
C LEU A 144 -3.64 -17.20 -23.13
N SER A 145 -3.76 -16.71 -24.36
CA SER A 145 -3.06 -15.55 -24.88
C SER A 145 -4.01 -14.37 -24.76
N LEU A 146 -3.84 -13.60 -23.68
CA LEU A 146 -4.69 -12.45 -23.37
C LEU A 146 -3.95 -11.17 -23.75
N MET A 147 -4.57 -10.32 -24.57
CA MET A 147 -4.07 -8.97 -24.81
C MET A 147 -5.18 -7.97 -24.53
N PHE A 148 -4.93 -6.98 -23.68
CA PHE A 148 -5.95 -6.02 -23.26
C PHE A 148 -5.46 -4.58 -23.32
N TYR A 149 -6.39 -3.64 -23.48
CA TYR A 149 -6.08 -2.22 -23.56
C TYR A 149 -5.78 -1.62 -22.18
N ASN A 150 -4.58 -1.05 -22.04
CA ASN A 150 -4.03 -0.59 -20.77
C ASN A 150 -4.44 0.85 -20.44
N ALA A 151 -5.04 1.06 -19.26
CA ALA A 151 -5.41 2.37 -18.73
C ALA A 151 -4.18 3.28 -18.50
N ASN A 152 -3.07 2.73 -18.01
CA ASN A 152 -1.83 3.47 -17.77
C ASN A 152 -1.24 4.01 -19.08
N GLY A 153 -1.23 3.21 -20.13
CA GLY A 153 -0.79 3.64 -21.46
C GLY A 153 -1.71 4.70 -22.10
N LEU A 154 -3.01 4.66 -21.81
CA LEU A 154 -3.95 5.73 -22.23
C LEU A 154 -3.68 7.04 -21.49
N LEU A 155 -3.48 6.99 -20.17
CA LEU A 155 -3.15 8.15 -19.35
C LEU A 155 -1.84 8.78 -19.87
N MET A 156 -0.79 7.96 -19.98
CA MET A 156 0.53 8.41 -20.40
C MET A 156 0.48 9.09 -21.78
N ARG A 157 -0.22 8.49 -22.74
CA ARG A 157 -0.41 9.10 -24.07
C ARG A 157 -1.06 10.48 -23.99
N ASN A 158 -2.12 10.63 -23.19
CA ASN A 158 -2.84 11.90 -23.09
C ASN A 158 -1.99 12.98 -22.40
N MET A 159 -1.16 12.60 -21.42
CA MET A 159 -0.20 13.52 -20.80
C MET A 159 0.85 14.02 -21.82
N PHE A 160 1.40 13.14 -22.66
CA PHE A 160 2.34 13.54 -23.71
C PHE A 160 1.72 14.42 -24.81
N VAL A 161 0.42 14.26 -25.08
CA VAL A 161 -0.30 15.08 -26.07
C VAL A 161 -0.78 16.40 -25.47
N GLY A 162 -0.77 16.55 -24.13
CA GLY A 162 -1.22 17.77 -23.43
C GLY A 162 -2.73 17.83 -23.17
N ASN A 163 -3.43 16.69 -23.21
CA ASN A 163 -4.88 16.61 -22.99
C ASN A 163 -5.24 16.62 -21.49
N PHE A 164 -4.79 17.63 -20.73
CA PHE A 164 -4.92 17.66 -19.28
C PHE A 164 -6.38 17.68 -18.81
N GLU A 165 -7.23 18.46 -19.47
CA GLU A 165 -8.66 18.55 -19.14
C GLU A 165 -9.38 17.20 -19.25
N TYR A 166 -9.08 16.44 -20.31
CA TYR A 166 -9.61 15.09 -20.51
C TYR A 166 -9.15 14.12 -19.42
N VAL A 167 -7.90 14.24 -18.96
CA VAL A 167 -7.35 13.40 -17.88
C VAL A 167 -7.99 13.75 -16.53
N LEU A 168 -8.13 15.04 -16.21
CA LEU A 168 -8.76 15.52 -14.96
C LEU A 168 -10.23 15.12 -14.85
N GLN A 169 -10.96 15.02 -15.97
CA GLN A 169 -12.35 14.54 -16.01
C GLN A 169 -12.46 13.00 -15.91
N GLY A 170 -11.36 12.30 -15.59
CA GLY A 170 -11.32 10.86 -15.44
C GLY A 170 -11.37 10.11 -16.78
N MET A 171 -11.01 10.77 -17.89
CA MET A 171 -11.00 10.21 -19.24
C MET A 171 -12.34 9.56 -19.65
N LYS A 172 -13.46 10.12 -19.16
CA LYS A 172 -14.81 9.67 -19.52
C LYS A 172 -15.11 9.99 -20.98
N LYS A 173 -15.65 9.02 -21.69
CA LYS A 173 -15.94 9.15 -23.13
C LYS A 173 -17.09 10.12 -23.39
N ASN A 174 -16.84 11.16 -24.20
CA ASN A 174 -17.92 11.98 -24.76
C ASN A 174 -18.57 11.25 -25.96
N LYS A 175 -19.91 11.29 -26.02
CA LYS A 175 -20.70 10.54 -27.01
C LYS A 175 -20.33 10.93 -28.46
N ARG A 176 -20.15 9.88 -29.28
CA ARG A 176 -19.98 9.77 -30.76
C ARG A 176 -18.53 9.80 -31.33
N LYS A 177 -18.20 8.66 -31.97
CA LYS A 177 -17.19 8.46 -33.04
C LYS A 177 -15.69 8.45 -32.68
N THR A 178 -15.27 7.85 -31.57
CA THR A 178 -13.85 7.50 -31.34
C THR A 178 -13.64 5.99 -31.15
N LEU A 179 -12.50 5.48 -31.66
CA LEU A 179 -11.99 4.10 -31.53
C LEU A 179 -11.42 3.79 -30.12
N SER A 180 -11.62 4.69 -29.14
CA SER A 180 -11.19 4.45 -27.76
C SER A 180 -12.16 3.47 -27.08
N PRO A 181 -11.65 2.45 -26.36
CA PRO A 181 -12.48 1.46 -25.69
C PRO A 181 -13.34 2.10 -24.60
N ASP A 182 -14.45 1.43 -24.30
CA ASP A 182 -15.42 1.91 -23.33
C ASP A 182 -14.88 1.77 -21.89
N ASN A 183 -14.09 0.72 -21.61
CA ASN A 183 -13.45 0.49 -20.30
C ASN A 183 -11.96 0.14 -20.43
N PRO A 184 -11.04 1.14 -20.45
CA PRO A 184 -9.60 0.88 -20.30
C PRO A 184 -9.31 0.15 -18.98
N LEU A 185 -8.48 -0.89 -19.02
CA LEU A 185 -8.28 -1.77 -17.87
C LEU A 185 -7.00 -1.43 -17.10
N GLN A 186 -7.08 -1.49 -15.78
CA GLN A 186 -5.92 -1.39 -14.89
C GLN A 186 -5.18 -2.73 -14.87
N PRO A 187 -3.87 -2.78 -15.19
CA PRO A 187 -3.12 -4.04 -15.30
C PRO A 187 -3.19 -4.90 -14.04
N GLU A 188 -3.02 -4.30 -12.86
CA GLU A 188 -3.02 -4.98 -11.56
C GLU A 188 -4.36 -5.66 -11.30
N GLN A 189 -5.45 -5.01 -11.72
CA GLN A 189 -6.80 -5.55 -11.57
C GLN A 189 -7.03 -6.77 -12.47
N VAL A 190 -6.51 -6.73 -13.71
CA VAL A 190 -6.58 -7.86 -14.64
C VAL A 190 -5.74 -9.03 -14.14
N TYR A 191 -4.53 -8.77 -13.65
CA TYR A 191 -3.67 -9.81 -13.06
C TYR A 191 -4.34 -10.47 -11.86
N HIS A 192 -4.96 -9.66 -10.99
CA HIS A 192 -5.70 -10.16 -9.84
C HIS A 192 -6.87 -11.06 -10.26
N TRP A 193 -7.66 -10.68 -11.26
CA TRP A 193 -8.76 -11.52 -11.76
C TRP A 193 -8.26 -12.84 -12.32
N LEU A 194 -7.16 -12.82 -13.08
CA LEU A 194 -6.53 -14.03 -13.59
C LEU A 194 -6.11 -14.96 -12.46
N GLU A 195 -5.40 -14.43 -11.45
CA GLU A 195 -4.94 -15.19 -10.29
C GLU A 195 -6.11 -15.75 -9.46
N GLN A 196 -7.17 -14.97 -9.24
CA GLN A 196 -8.38 -15.39 -8.52
C GLN A 196 -9.11 -16.56 -9.20
N ILE A 197 -9.18 -16.56 -10.54
CA ILE A 197 -9.80 -17.64 -11.30
C ILE A 197 -8.91 -18.91 -11.30
N GLY A 198 -7.60 -18.73 -11.08
CA GLY A 198 -6.61 -19.81 -10.98
C GLY A 198 -5.60 -19.85 -12.14
N TRP A 199 -5.55 -18.82 -12.98
CA TRP A 199 -4.53 -18.66 -14.01
C TRP A 199 -3.18 -18.31 -13.38
N GLN A 200 -2.07 -18.84 -13.90
CA GLN A 200 -0.72 -18.44 -13.49
C GLN A 200 -0.04 -17.67 -14.62
N ILE A 201 0.25 -16.39 -14.40
CA ILE A 201 0.87 -15.55 -15.43
C ILE A 201 2.34 -15.95 -15.61
N THR A 202 2.74 -16.43 -16.79
CA THR A 202 4.13 -16.83 -17.10
C THR A 202 4.93 -15.75 -17.82
N GLY A 203 4.24 -14.82 -18.50
CA GLY A 203 4.88 -13.71 -19.17
C GLY A 203 3.98 -12.48 -19.25
N LYS A 204 4.62 -11.29 -19.24
CA LYS A 204 3.97 -9.99 -19.43
C LYS A 204 4.79 -9.20 -20.46
N THR A 205 4.12 -8.69 -21.48
CA THR A 205 4.74 -7.92 -22.56
C THR A 205 3.93 -6.65 -22.80
N GLY A 206 4.55 -5.49 -22.62
CA GLY A 206 3.99 -4.20 -23.02
C GLY A 206 4.05 -4.06 -24.54
N VAL A 207 2.92 -3.78 -25.19
CA VAL A 207 2.85 -3.63 -26.64
C VAL A 207 2.76 -2.14 -26.99
N ARG A 208 3.76 -1.66 -27.75
CA ARG A 208 3.97 -0.24 -28.09
C ARG A 208 4.30 0.61 -26.86
N VAL A 209 5.44 0.31 -26.25
CA VAL A 209 5.91 0.98 -25.02
C VAL A 209 6.59 2.32 -25.29
N PHE A 210 7.04 2.58 -26.53
CA PHE A 210 7.65 3.84 -26.94
C PHE A 210 6.94 4.47 -28.13
N HIS A 211 6.48 3.66 -29.08
CA HIS A 211 5.96 4.08 -30.37
C HIS A 211 4.93 5.21 -30.25
N ASP A 212 3.97 5.09 -29.33
CA ASP A 212 2.91 6.08 -29.15
C ASP A 212 3.33 7.36 -28.41
N TYR A 213 4.51 7.39 -27.80
CA TYR A 213 5.05 8.51 -27.01
C TYR A 213 6.16 9.29 -27.70
N LEU A 214 6.56 8.88 -28.92
CA LEU A 214 7.53 9.62 -29.71
C LEU A 214 7.05 11.04 -29.98
N ARG A 215 7.87 12.03 -29.58
CA ARG A 215 7.63 13.46 -29.83
C ARG A 215 7.55 13.76 -31.33
N ASP A 216 8.44 13.14 -32.11
CA ASP A 216 8.43 13.19 -33.57
C ASP A 216 7.79 11.93 -34.14
N LYS A 217 6.59 12.08 -34.71
CA LYS A 217 5.81 10.95 -35.25
C LYS A 217 6.35 10.43 -36.58
N HIS A 218 7.16 11.20 -37.32
CA HIS A 218 7.74 10.72 -38.59
C HIS A 218 8.68 9.54 -38.35
N LYS A 219 9.40 9.54 -37.21
CA LYS A 219 10.26 8.43 -36.79
C LYS A 219 9.53 7.11 -36.57
N GLN A 220 8.21 7.12 -36.38
CA GLN A 220 7.42 5.88 -36.34
C GLN A 220 7.47 5.12 -37.67
N ARG A 221 7.67 5.84 -38.79
CA ARG A 221 7.79 5.26 -40.15
C ARG A 221 9.24 5.19 -40.59
N ASP A 222 9.96 6.30 -40.48
CA ASP A 222 11.29 6.45 -41.07
C ASP A 222 12.38 5.69 -40.29
N GLY A 223 12.14 5.42 -39.00
CA GLY A 223 13.03 4.67 -38.10
C GLY A 223 12.36 3.43 -37.52
N PHE A 224 11.43 2.80 -38.27
CA PHE A 224 10.62 1.71 -37.75
C PHE A 224 11.44 0.49 -37.29
N ASP A 225 12.50 0.11 -38.01
CA ASP A 225 13.32 -1.06 -37.68
C ASP A 225 14.13 -0.86 -36.38
N ASP A 226 14.70 0.33 -36.20
CA ASP A 226 15.39 0.72 -34.97
C ASP A 226 14.39 0.77 -33.79
N LEU A 227 13.21 1.34 -34.03
CA LEU A 227 12.14 1.40 -33.04
C LEU A 227 11.67 0.00 -32.64
N LEU A 228 11.48 -0.91 -33.61
CA LEU A 228 11.09 -2.30 -33.36
C LEU A 228 12.16 -3.04 -32.55
N THR A 229 13.44 -2.80 -32.84
CA THR A 229 14.56 -3.37 -32.09
C THR A 229 14.56 -2.92 -30.63
N LEU A 230 14.33 -1.62 -30.38
CA LEU A 230 14.25 -1.06 -29.03
C LEU A 230 12.98 -1.52 -28.30
N GLU A 231 11.83 -1.53 -28.97
CA GLU A 231 10.57 -2.07 -28.44
C GLU A 231 10.76 -3.53 -28.00
N THR A 232 11.35 -4.38 -28.85
CA THR A 232 11.62 -5.79 -28.54
C THR A 232 12.53 -5.98 -27.33
N ARG A 233 13.53 -5.11 -27.17
CA ARG A 233 14.49 -5.17 -26.05
C ARG A 233 13.84 -4.85 -24.70
N TYR A 234 12.95 -3.85 -24.66
CA TYR A 234 12.43 -3.30 -23.41
C TYR A 234 10.98 -3.69 -23.09
N CYS A 235 10.20 -4.20 -24.05
CA CYS A 235 8.78 -4.50 -23.87
C CYS A 235 8.46 -5.53 -22.77
N ARG A 236 9.45 -6.29 -22.29
CA ARG A 236 9.31 -7.32 -21.25
C ARG A 236 10.00 -6.95 -19.93
N GLN A 237 10.28 -5.65 -19.72
CA GLN A 237 10.90 -5.12 -18.49
C GLN A 237 10.01 -4.03 -17.88
N GLU A 238 9.93 -3.96 -16.55
CA GLU A 238 9.32 -2.79 -15.87
C GLU A 238 10.29 -1.59 -15.90
N PRO A 239 9.77 -0.34 -16.01
CA PRO A 239 8.37 0.05 -16.02
C PRO A 239 7.67 -0.03 -17.39
N PHE A 240 8.37 -0.49 -18.44
CA PHE A 240 7.88 -0.40 -19.82
C PHE A 240 6.66 -1.28 -20.10
N ILE A 241 6.58 -2.47 -19.48
CA ILE A 241 5.39 -3.33 -19.53
C ILE A 241 4.15 -2.52 -19.15
N SER A 242 4.18 -1.89 -17.97
CA SER A 242 3.07 -1.12 -17.41
C SER A 242 2.73 0.14 -18.21
N LEU A 243 3.65 0.61 -19.08
CA LEU A 243 3.47 1.76 -19.97
C LEU A 243 3.01 1.38 -21.38
N GLY A 244 2.91 0.09 -21.72
CA GLY A 244 2.43 -0.34 -23.04
C GLY A 244 1.02 0.16 -23.35
N ARG A 245 0.72 0.43 -24.62
CA ARG A 245 -0.66 0.78 -25.05
C ARG A 245 -1.62 -0.40 -24.89
N TYR A 246 -1.12 -1.60 -25.09
CA TYR A 246 -1.74 -2.85 -24.70
C TYR A 246 -0.75 -3.63 -23.85
N ILE A 247 -1.24 -4.57 -23.07
CA ILE A 247 -0.41 -5.58 -22.42
C ILE A 247 -0.84 -6.94 -22.93
N HIS A 248 0.12 -7.74 -23.37
CA HIS A 248 -0.05 -9.14 -23.67
C HIS A 248 0.46 -9.96 -22.48
N THR A 249 -0.39 -10.84 -21.97
CA THR A 249 -0.04 -11.80 -20.92
C THR A 249 -0.31 -13.20 -21.42
N VAL A 250 0.65 -14.09 -21.17
CA VAL A 250 0.49 -15.52 -21.38
C VAL A 250 0.41 -16.16 -20.00
N PRO A 251 -0.78 -16.54 -19.53
CA PRO A 251 -0.89 -17.44 -18.38
C PRO A 251 -0.80 -18.92 -18.77
N GLU A 252 0.00 -19.67 -18.01
CA GLU A 252 0.01 -21.14 -17.96
C GLU A 252 -0.81 -21.62 -16.76
N LEU A 253 -1.24 -22.88 -16.77
CA LEU A 253 -1.97 -23.47 -15.67
C LEU A 253 -0.99 -24.04 -14.62
N VAL A 254 -1.38 -23.97 -13.34
CA VAL A 254 -0.94 -24.75 -12.15
C VAL A 254 -1.08 -26.28 -12.36
N ALA A 255 -1.18 -26.73 -13.61
CA ALA A 255 -1.43 -28.09 -14.05
C ALA A 255 -0.36 -29.04 -13.56
N TRP A 256 0.93 -28.66 -13.56
CA TRP A 256 1.98 -29.55 -13.07
C TRP A 256 1.78 -29.85 -11.59
N ALA A 257 1.55 -28.83 -10.75
CA ALA A 257 1.39 -29.07 -9.32
C ALA A 257 0.08 -29.79 -8.98
N ARG A 258 -1.01 -29.44 -9.66
CA ARG A 258 -2.33 -30.08 -9.48
C ARG A 258 -2.40 -31.49 -10.07
N LYS A 259 -1.74 -31.76 -11.21
CA LYS A 259 -1.61 -33.10 -11.82
C LYS A 259 -0.77 -34.03 -10.96
N ASN A 260 0.23 -33.50 -10.28
CA ASN A 260 1.06 -34.25 -9.33
C ASN A 260 0.45 -34.33 -7.92
N ASP A 261 -0.73 -33.72 -7.70
CA ASP A 261 -1.43 -33.64 -6.41
C ASP A 261 -0.52 -33.19 -5.26
N PHE A 262 0.36 -32.19 -5.53
CA PHE A 262 1.26 -31.69 -4.50
C PHE A 262 0.46 -31.02 -3.39
N SER A 263 0.50 -31.63 -2.21
CA SER A 263 -0.11 -31.13 -0.99
C SER A 263 0.74 -31.53 0.20
N ILE A 264 0.83 -30.63 1.18
CA ILE A 264 1.43 -30.91 2.49
C ILE A 264 0.33 -30.63 3.51
N SER A 265 -0.03 -31.66 4.26
CA SER A 265 -1.03 -31.62 5.32
C SER A 265 -0.41 -32.23 6.57
N LEU A 266 0.19 -31.37 7.38
CA LEU A 266 0.85 -31.73 8.63
C LEU A 266 0.15 -31.09 9.84
N PRO A 267 -1.02 -31.59 10.28
CA PRO A 267 -1.58 -31.28 11.58
C PRO A 267 -0.58 -31.58 12.71
N THR A 268 -0.76 -30.99 13.90
CA THR A 268 0.17 -31.12 15.03
C THR A 268 0.55 -32.58 15.32
N GLU A 269 -0.40 -33.51 15.37
CA GLU A 269 -0.14 -34.94 15.56
C GLU A 269 0.78 -35.53 14.47
N ARG A 270 0.50 -35.21 13.20
CA ARG A 270 1.26 -35.71 12.04
C ARG A 270 2.66 -35.13 11.99
N LEU A 271 2.81 -33.85 12.36
CA LEU A 271 4.11 -33.21 12.48
C LEU A 271 4.91 -33.83 13.63
N THR A 272 4.32 -34.02 14.81
CA THR A 272 4.98 -34.70 15.94
C THR A 272 5.42 -36.11 15.58
N PHE A 273 4.60 -36.85 14.82
CA PHE A 273 5.00 -38.15 14.29
C PHE A 273 6.19 -38.07 13.33
N LEU A 274 6.15 -37.17 12.35
CA LEU A 274 7.28 -36.97 11.43
C LEU A 274 8.56 -36.57 12.17
N LEU A 275 8.45 -35.74 13.22
CA LEU A 275 9.56 -35.35 14.07
C LEU A 275 10.13 -36.53 14.87
N ALA A 276 9.27 -37.35 15.47
CA ALA A 276 9.69 -38.57 16.17
C ALA A 276 10.46 -39.52 15.24
N VAL A 277 9.98 -39.68 14.00
CA VAL A 277 10.66 -40.48 12.96
C VAL A 277 12.04 -39.91 12.62
N ALA A 278 12.17 -38.59 12.49
CA ALA A 278 13.46 -37.96 12.24
C ALA A 278 14.44 -38.05 13.41
N THR A 279 13.97 -37.94 14.65
CA THR A 279 14.81 -38.16 15.85
C THR A 279 15.36 -39.59 15.87
N LEU A 280 14.50 -40.59 15.61
CA LEU A 280 14.91 -42.00 15.52
C LEU A 280 15.90 -42.24 14.37
N ASN A 281 15.71 -41.56 13.24
CA ASN A 281 16.62 -41.64 12.10
C ASN A 281 17.99 -40.99 12.41
N GLY A 282 18.00 -39.88 13.16
CA GLY A 282 19.21 -39.13 13.49
C GLY A 282 20.11 -39.79 14.53
N GLU A 283 19.55 -40.56 15.46
CA GLU A 283 20.30 -41.29 16.49
C GLU A 283 20.82 -42.65 16.01
N ARG A 284 20.57 -43.02 14.76
CA ARG A 284 20.82 -44.36 14.25
C ARG A 284 22.23 -44.55 13.72
N LEU A 285 22.85 -45.67 14.11
CA LEU A 285 24.22 -46.03 13.71
C LEU A 285 24.27 -47.01 12.52
N ASP A 286 23.31 -47.94 12.40
CA ASP A 286 23.23 -48.93 11.32
C ASP A 286 21.76 -49.30 11.00
N GLY A 287 21.43 -49.46 9.71
CA GLY A 287 20.11 -49.93 9.23
C GLY A 287 19.09 -48.84 8.87
N GLU A 288 18.06 -49.21 8.09
CA GLU A 288 16.98 -48.32 7.59
C GLU A 288 15.68 -48.55 8.36
N LEU A 289 14.82 -47.53 8.49
CA LEU A 289 13.68 -47.58 9.42
C LEU A 289 12.69 -48.67 9.00
N SER A 290 12.39 -49.61 9.90
CA SER A 290 11.42 -50.68 9.61
C SER A 290 9.99 -50.19 9.81
N GLU A 291 9.01 -50.92 9.25
CA GLU A 291 7.60 -50.61 9.49
C GLU A 291 7.23 -50.75 10.97
N GLY A 292 7.82 -51.73 11.67
CA GLY A 292 7.60 -51.93 13.10
C GLY A 292 8.02 -50.72 13.92
N GLU A 293 9.20 -50.16 13.61
CA GLU A 293 9.73 -48.97 14.30
C GLU A 293 8.87 -47.73 14.06
N LEU A 294 8.32 -47.56 12.85
CA LEU A 294 7.38 -46.47 12.57
C LEU A 294 6.06 -46.62 13.34
N ILE A 295 5.55 -47.85 13.47
CA ILE A 295 4.33 -48.11 14.25
C ILE A 295 4.57 -47.86 15.74
N ASP A 296 5.74 -48.24 16.25
CA ASP A 296 6.13 -47.99 17.63
C ASP A 296 6.32 -46.49 17.90
N ALA A 297 6.97 -45.76 16.98
CA ALA A 297 7.05 -44.30 17.05
C ALA A 297 5.66 -43.65 17.05
N PHE A 298 4.74 -44.14 16.20
CA PHE A 298 3.35 -43.65 16.16
C PHE A 298 2.60 -43.95 17.46
N ARG A 299 2.86 -45.10 18.09
CA ARG A 299 2.29 -45.46 19.39
C ARG A 299 2.64 -44.43 20.46
N HIS A 300 3.92 -44.07 20.58
CA HIS A 300 4.36 -43.05 21.53
C HIS A 300 3.72 -41.68 21.28
N VAL A 301 3.54 -41.29 20.01
CA VAL A 301 2.86 -40.04 19.66
C VAL A 301 1.38 -40.12 20.03
N SER A 302 0.69 -41.20 19.66
CA SER A 302 -0.73 -41.42 20.00
C SER A 302 -0.98 -41.38 21.51
N ASP A 303 -0.06 -41.94 22.30
CA ASP A 303 -0.15 -41.92 23.77
C ASP A 303 0.01 -40.48 24.32
N GLY A 304 0.91 -39.67 23.73
CA GLY A 304 1.10 -38.27 24.09
C GLY A 304 -0.10 -37.36 23.78
N PHE A 305 -0.96 -37.75 22.84
CA PHE A 305 -2.21 -37.06 22.51
C PHE A 305 -3.45 -37.68 23.19
N GLU A 306 -3.27 -38.60 24.15
CA GLU A 306 -4.34 -39.25 24.93
C GLU A 306 -5.40 -39.98 24.05
N GLN A 307 -4.97 -40.55 22.92
CA GLN A 307 -5.88 -41.20 21.97
C GLN A 307 -6.11 -42.69 22.28
N THR A 308 -7.24 -43.24 21.83
CA THR A 308 -7.63 -44.64 22.10
C THR A 308 -6.64 -45.68 21.54
N SER A 309 -6.28 -46.66 22.36
CA SER A 309 -5.30 -47.69 22.03
C SER A 309 -5.80 -48.79 21.09
N GLU A 310 -7.11 -49.01 21.02
CA GLU A 310 -7.73 -50.09 20.23
C GLU A 310 -7.53 -49.95 18.71
N THR A 311 -7.26 -48.72 18.21
CA THR A 311 -7.16 -48.42 16.77
C THR A 311 -5.76 -48.02 16.30
N ILE A 312 -4.73 -48.15 17.17
CA ILE A 312 -3.38 -47.62 16.90
C ILE A 312 -2.79 -48.16 15.60
N ASN A 313 -2.83 -49.48 15.36
CA ASN A 313 -2.22 -50.07 14.16
C ASN A 313 -2.85 -49.55 12.86
N VAL A 314 -4.18 -49.36 12.84
CA VAL A 314 -4.89 -48.83 11.66
C VAL A 314 -4.54 -47.35 11.44
N ARG A 315 -4.50 -46.57 12.53
CA ARG A 315 -4.17 -45.13 12.46
C ARG A 315 -2.70 -44.90 12.10
N ALA A 316 -1.79 -45.72 12.60
CA ALA A 316 -0.37 -45.72 12.25
C ALA A 316 -0.17 -46.01 10.76
N ASN A 317 -0.81 -47.06 10.24
CA ASN A 317 -0.74 -47.38 8.81
C ASN A 317 -1.30 -46.25 7.93
N ASN A 318 -2.41 -45.63 8.35
CA ASN A 318 -2.95 -44.46 7.66
C ASN A 318 -1.97 -43.27 7.70
N ALA A 319 -1.31 -43.04 8.83
CA ALA A 319 -0.29 -42.00 8.99
C ALA A 319 0.89 -42.22 8.05
N ILE A 320 1.46 -43.42 8.07
CA ILE A 320 2.62 -43.78 7.25
C ILE A 320 2.28 -43.69 5.76
N ASN A 321 1.11 -44.19 5.34
CA ASN A 321 0.66 -44.09 3.95
C ASN A 321 0.47 -42.64 3.50
N ASP A 322 -0.07 -41.78 4.37
CA ASP A 322 -0.24 -40.36 4.11
C ASP A 322 1.12 -39.65 3.98
N MET A 323 2.09 -39.96 4.85
CA MET A 323 3.47 -39.44 4.76
C MET A 323 4.16 -39.84 3.44
N VAL A 324 3.93 -41.06 2.96
CA VAL A 324 4.43 -41.50 1.66
C VAL A 324 3.72 -40.79 0.51
N ARG A 325 2.38 -40.64 0.57
CA ARG A 325 1.60 -39.92 -0.46
C ARG A 325 2.04 -38.46 -0.60
N GLN A 326 2.28 -37.79 0.51
CA GLN A 326 2.77 -36.40 0.55
C GLN A 326 4.27 -36.27 0.24
N ARG A 327 4.95 -37.38 -0.09
CA ARG A 327 6.39 -37.44 -0.43
C ARG A 327 7.30 -36.99 0.71
N LEU A 328 6.92 -37.25 1.95
CA LEU A 328 7.73 -37.01 3.15
C LEU A 328 8.58 -38.24 3.51
N LEU A 329 8.09 -39.43 3.17
CA LEU A 329 8.79 -40.71 3.30
C LEU A 329 8.84 -41.46 1.96
N ASN A 330 9.95 -42.13 1.69
CA ASN A 330 10.07 -43.15 0.65
C ASN A 330 9.97 -44.53 1.27
N ARG A 331 9.13 -45.41 0.70
CA ARG A 331 8.98 -46.81 1.08
C ARG A 331 9.73 -47.70 0.09
N PHE A 332 10.57 -48.61 0.59
CA PHE A 332 11.22 -49.66 -0.20
C PHE A 332 10.86 -51.03 0.35
N VAL A 333 10.64 -52.00 -0.53
CA VAL A 333 10.33 -53.39 -0.13
C VAL A 333 11.62 -54.12 0.21
N SER A 334 11.66 -54.81 1.35
CA SER A 334 12.83 -55.54 1.82
C SER A 334 12.40 -56.79 2.58
N GLU A 335 12.73 -57.97 2.05
CA GLU A 335 12.37 -59.27 2.63
C GLU A 335 13.19 -59.63 3.90
N LEU A 336 14.24 -58.87 4.19
CA LEU A 336 15.17 -59.14 5.30
C LEU A 336 14.82 -58.40 6.59
N THR A 337 13.89 -57.46 6.54
CA THR A 337 13.56 -56.52 7.62
C THR A 337 12.14 -56.74 8.13
N GLU A 338 11.92 -56.51 9.43
CA GLU A 338 10.62 -56.64 10.09
C GLU A 338 9.55 -55.75 9.42
N GLY A 339 8.41 -56.34 9.04
CA GLY A 339 7.36 -55.66 8.27
C GLY A 339 7.56 -55.64 6.75
N ASN A 340 8.59 -56.31 6.23
CA ASN A 340 8.89 -56.45 4.79
C ASN A 340 9.10 -55.11 4.03
N ALA A 341 9.29 -54.00 4.74
CA ALA A 341 9.49 -52.68 4.17
C ALA A 341 10.45 -51.84 5.01
N ILE A 342 11.23 -51.00 4.34
CA ILE A 342 12.08 -49.97 4.93
C ILE A 342 11.65 -48.58 4.48
N TYR A 343 11.86 -47.59 5.33
CA TYR A 343 11.44 -46.21 5.12
C TYR A 343 12.60 -45.24 5.27
N ARG A 344 12.65 -44.25 4.38
CA ARG A 344 13.62 -43.14 4.42
C ARG A 344 12.91 -41.80 4.35
N LEU A 345 13.38 -40.82 5.11
CA LEU A 345 12.98 -39.42 4.92
C LEU A 345 13.43 -38.95 3.54
N THR A 346 12.52 -38.29 2.84
CA THR A 346 12.83 -37.63 1.57
C THR A 346 13.56 -36.30 1.84
N PRO A 347 14.15 -35.64 0.82
CA PRO A 347 14.69 -34.30 0.99
C PRO A 347 13.67 -33.29 1.55
N LEU A 348 12.39 -33.44 1.17
CA LEU A 348 11.29 -32.63 1.72
C LEU A 348 11.03 -32.97 3.20
N GLY A 349 10.97 -34.25 3.53
CA GLY A 349 10.82 -34.71 4.92
C GLY A 349 11.95 -34.20 5.80
N ILE A 350 13.21 -34.34 5.35
CA ILE A 350 14.40 -33.83 6.04
C ILE A 350 14.31 -32.31 6.20
N GLY A 351 14.00 -31.56 5.14
CA GLY A 351 13.93 -30.10 5.23
C GLY A 351 12.90 -29.62 6.26
N ILE A 352 11.74 -30.27 6.34
CA ILE A 352 10.70 -29.96 7.34
C ILE A 352 11.14 -30.38 8.73
N THR A 353 11.78 -31.54 8.91
CA THR A 353 12.18 -32.01 10.25
C THR A 353 13.40 -31.29 10.79
N ASP A 354 14.39 -31.00 9.94
CA ASP A 354 15.57 -30.20 10.30
C ASP A 354 15.17 -28.81 10.76
N TYR A 355 14.06 -28.26 10.23
CA TYR A 355 13.52 -26.99 10.68
C TYR A 355 13.25 -27.02 12.21
N TYR A 356 12.69 -28.10 12.76
CA TYR A 356 12.29 -28.14 14.17
C TYR A 356 13.30 -28.84 15.11
N ILE A 357 13.99 -29.88 14.64
CA ILE A 357 14.82 -30.75 15.49
C ILE A 357 16.24 -30.22 15.61
N ARG A 358 16.78 -29.68 14.52
CA ARG A 358 18.20 -29.32 14.47
C ARG A 358 18.42 -28.06 15.30
N GLN A 359 19.38 -28.11 16.24
CA GLN A 359 19.77 -26.93 17.00
C GLN A 359 20.27 -25.84 16.04
N ARG A 360 19.53 -24.74 16.00
CA ARG A 360 19.80 -23.57 15.17
C ARG A 360 20.70 -22.61 15.91
N GLU A 361 21.94 -23.04 16.17
CA GLU A 361 22.92 -22.13 16.73
C GLU A 361 23.58 -21.33 15.61
N PHE A 362 23.33 -20.02 15.64
CA PHE A 362 24.09 -19.09 14.83
C PHE A 362 25.54 -19.04 15.32
N SER A 363 26.49 -19.07 14.40
CA SER A 363 27.90 -18.94 14.71
C SER A 363 28.62 -18.18 13.61
N THR A 364 29.20 -17.03 13.98
CA THR A 364 30.05 -16.23 13.08
C THR A 364 31.26 -17.04 12.59
N LEU A 365 31.79 -17.93 13.44
CA LEU A 365 32.87 -18.85 13.07
C LEU A 365 32.44 -19.80 11.95
N ARG A 366 31.23 -20.36 12.02
CA ARG A 366 30.68 -21.24 10.98
C ARG A 366 30.54 -20.50 9.64
N LEU A 367 30.01 -19.27 9.67
CA LEU A 367 29.89 -18.43 8.47
C LEU A 367 31.26 -18.12 7.86
N SER A 368 32.24 -17.75 8.68
CA SER A 368 33.62 -17.48 8.25
C SER A 368 34.27 -18.71 7.62
N MET A 369 34.09 -19.89 8.21
CA MET A 369 34.55 -21.17 7.63
C MET A 369 33.89 -21.45 6.28
N GLN A 370 32.58 -21.25 6.16
CA GLN A 370 31.83 -21.45 4.91
C GLN A 370 32.34 -20.51 3.80
N LEU A 371 32.50 -19.22 4.10
CA LEU A 371 33.01 -18.24 3.15
C LEU A 371 34.46 -18.54 2.73
N SER A 372 35.29 -19.04 3.66
CA SER A 372 36.66 -19.45 3.35
C SER A 372 36.70 -20.65 2.39
N ILE A 373 35.85 -21.65 2.61
CA ILE A 373 35.73 -22.82 1.72
C ILE A 373 35.26 -22.39 0.33
N VAL A 374 34.21 -21.55 0.26
CA VAL A 374 33.69 -21.01 -1.01
C VAL A 374 34.77 -20.24 -1.75
N ALA A 375 35.50 -19.36 -1.08
CA ALA A 375 36.57 -18.60 -1.70
C ALA A 375 37.64 -19.51 -2.31
N GLY A 376 37.97 -20.62 -1.66
CA GLY A 376 38.93 -21.60 -2.16
C GLY A 376 38.43 -22.43 -3.36
N GLU A 377 37.17 -22.86 -3.35
CA GLU A 377 36.54 -23.57 -4.49
C GLU A 377 36.35 -22.64 -5.69
N LEU A 378 35.84 -21.44 -5.44
CA LEU A 378 35.55 -20.46 -6.48
C LEU A 378 36.82 -19.94 -7.14
N LYS A 379 37.89 -19.71 -6.37
CA LYS A 379 39.19 -19.37 -6.92
C LYS A 379 39.73 -20.47 -7.83
N ARG A 380 39.64 -21.74 -7.41
CA ARG A 380 40.06 -22.89 -8.25
C ARG A 380 39.24 -22.98 -9.53
N ALA A 381 37.93 -22.76 -9.46
CA ALA A 381 37.06 -22.75 -10.62
C ALA A 381 37.38 -21.58 -11.57
N ALA A 382 37.68 -20.39 -11.05
CA ALA A 382 38.09 -19.23 -11.84
C ALA A 382 39.45 -19.45 -12.52
N ASP A 383 40.45 -19.95 -11.78
CA ASP A 383 41.76 -20.27 -12.34
C ASP A 383 41.63 -21.36 -13.44
N ALA A 384 40.80 -22.38 -13.23
CA ALA A 384 40.52 -23.42 -14.24
C ALA A 384 39.74 -22.90 -15.46
N ALA A 385 38.86 -21.90 -15.28
CA ALA A 385 38.13 -21.28 -16.38
C ALA A 385 39.06 -20.45 -17.29
N ASP A 386 40.00 -19.73 -16.68
CA ASP A 386 41.02 -18.92 -17.38
C ASP A 386 42.01 -19.79 -18.16
N GLU A 387 42.35 -20.98 -17.65
CA GLU A 387 43.21 -21.96 -18.35
C GLU A 387 42.54 -22.54 -19.61
N GLY A 388 41.21 -22.54 -19.67
CA GLY A 388 40.46 -23.21 -20.73
C GLY A 388 40.60 -24.73 -20.69
N GLY A 389 40.09 -25.42 -21.71
CA GLY A 389 40.12 -26.89 -21.75
C GLY A 389 39.05 -27.50 -22.64
N ASP A 390 38.93 -28.82 -22.58
CA ASP A 390 37.88 -29.58 -23.23
C ASP A 390 36.57 -29.59 -22.42
N GLU A 391 35.51 -30.16 -22.97
CA GLU A 391 34.19 -30.23 -22.33
C GLU A 391 34.25 -30.89 -20.93
N PHE A 392 35.09 -31.92 -20.78
CA PHE A 392 35.28 -32.61 -19.50
C PHE A 392 35.91 -31.69 -18.46
N HIS A 393 36.93 -30.89 -18.84
CA HIS A 393 37.53 -29.89 -17.97
C HIS A 393 36.50 -28.86 -17.49
N TRP A 394 35.71 -28.28 -18.40
CA TRP A 394 34.66 -27.32 -18.03
C TRP A 394 33.61 -27.92 -17.10
N HIS A 395 33.17 -29.15 -17.38
CA HIS A 395 32.17 -29.81 -16.55
C HIS A 395 32.71 -30.16 -15.16
N ARG A 396 33.95 -30.69 -15.07
CA ARG A 396 34.53 -31.20 -13.84
C ARG A 396 35.16 -30.12 -12.95
N ASN A 397 35.84 -29.15 -13.54
CA ASN A 397 36.69 -28.21 -12.81
C ASN A 397 36.07 -26.81 -12.67
N VAL A 398 35.09 -26.46 -13.51
CA VAL A 398 34.38 -25.17 -13.43
C VAL A 398 32.94 -25.37 -12.97
N TYR A 399 32.13 -26.10 -13.74
CA TYR A 399 30.71 -26.26 -13.45
C TYR A 399 30.43 -27.04 -12.17
N ALA A 400 31.05 -28.20 -11.96
CA ALA A 400 30.77 -29.03 -10.80
C ALA A 400 31.11 -28.35 -9.45
N PRO A 401 32.27 -27.68 -9.27
CA PRO A 401 32.55 -26.93 -8.05
C PRO A 401 31.56 -25.79 -7.81
N LEU A 402 31.18 -25.06 -8.87
CA LEU A 402 30.18 -23.99 -8.77
C LEU A 402 28.79 -24.55 -8.38
N LYS A 403 28.36 -25.65 -9.01
CA LYS A 403 27.01 -26.18 -8.86
C LYS A 403 26.80 -26.97 -7.57
N TYR A 404 27.76 -27.79 -7.17
CA TYR A 404 27.58 -28.75 -6.09
C TYR A 404 28.33 -28.39 -4.80
N SER A 405 29.15 -27.33 -4.82
CA SER A 405 29.82 -26.83 -3.63
C SER A 405 29.46 -25.37 -3.37
N VAL A 406 29.78 -24.45 -4.29
CA VAL A 406 29.52 -23.02 -4.09
C VAL A 406 28.03 -22.72 -3.92
N ALA A 407 27.18 -23.26 -4.81
CA ALA A 407 25.73 -23.06 -4.73
C ALA A 407 25.14 -23.58 -3.40
N GLU A 408 25.52 -24.79 -2.99
CA GLU A 408 25.06 -25.42 -1.74
C GLU A 408 25.50 -24.63 -0.50
N ILE A 409 26.71 -24.08 -0.50
CA ILE A 409 27.17 -23.25 0.62
C ILE A 409 26.42 -21.91 0.63
N PHE A 410 26.16 -21.30 -0.53
CA PHE A 410 25.30 -20.11 -0.60
C PHE A 410 23.87 -20.38 -0.14
N ASP A 411 23.30 -21.54 -0.48
CA ASP A 411 22.01 -22.00 0.07
C ASP A 411 22.07 -22.13 1.60
N SER A 412 23.14 -22.69 2.14
CA SER A 412 23.31 -22.79 3.59
C SER A 412 23.49 -21.43 4.28
N ILE A 413 24.13 -20.46 3.63
CA ILE A 413 24.28 -19.09 4.15
C ILE A 413 22.91 -18.38 4.13
N ASP A 414 22.17 -18.45 3.02
CA ASP A 414 20.79 -17.90 2.92
C ASP A 414 19.88 -18.50 3.99
N LEU A 415 19.96 -19.82 4.22
CA LEU A 415 19.20 -20.48 5.30
C LEU A 415 19.59 -19.95 6.69
N THR A 416 20.88 -19.70 6.93
CA THR A 416 21.37 -19.15 8.20
C THR A 416 20.86 -17.72 8.41
N GLN A 417 20.73 -16.91 7.35
CA GLN A 417 20.12 -15.58 7.40
C GLN A 417 18.63 -15.64 7.75
N ARG A 418 17.88 -16.58 7.18
CA ARG A 418 16.46 -16.78 7.55
C ARG A 418 16.28 -17.22 9.00
N ILE A 419 17.21 -18.02 9.53
CA ILE A 419 17.23 -18.36 10.96
C ILE A 419 17.45 -17.11 11.81
N MET A 420 18.29 -16.17 11.35
CA MET A 420 18.49 -14.89 12.03
C MET A 420 17.23 -14.01 12.00
N ASP A 421 16.46 -14.00 10.90
CA ASP A 421 15.15 -13.33 10.85
C ASP A 421 14.21 -13.85 11.95
N GLU A 422 14.14 -15.18 12.13
CA GLU A 422 13.32 -15.79 13.18
C GLU A 422 13.83 -15.45 14.58
N GLN A 423 15.16 -15.44 14.79
CA GLN A 423 15.76 -15.03 16.05
C GLN A 423 15.43 -13.57 16.38
N GLN A 424 15.51 -12.67 15.40
CA GLN A 424 15.09 -11.28 15.57
C GLN A 424 13.62 -11.18 16.00
N GLN A 425 12.73 -11.96 15.37
CA GLN A 425 11.32 -11.98 15.76
C GLN A 425 11.10 -12.52 17.17
N GLN A 426 11.80 -13.60 17.55
CA GLN A 426 11.74 -14.13 18.92
C GLN A 426 12.22 -13.09 19.94
N VAL A 427 13.31 -12.37 19.66
CA VAL A 427 13.81 -11.30 20.54
C VAL A 427 12.78 -10.15 20.64
N LYS A 428 12.09 -9.80 19.55
CA LYS A 428 10.99 -8.82 19.59
C LYS A 428 9.88 -9.26 20.55
N ASP A 429 9.49 -10.53 20.47
CA ASP A 429 8.45 -11.11 21.33
C ASP A 429 8.91 -11.18 22.79
N ASP A 430 10.16 -11.55 23.04
CA ASP A 430 10.75 -11.59 24.39
C ASP A 430 10.78 -10.20 25.03
N ILE A 431 11.19 -9.16 24.28
CA ILE A 431 11.15 -7.77 24.74
C ILE A 431 9.72 -7.34 25.09
N ALA A 432 8.75 -7.66 24.22
CA ALA A 432 7.35 -7.34 24.49
C ALA A 432 6.83 -8.03 25.77
N GLN A 433 7.16 -9.32 25.96
CA GLN A 433 6.77 -10.07 27.16
C GLN A 433 7.46 -9.58 28.44
N LEU A 434 8.76 -9.27 28.38
CA LEU A 434 9.53 -8.74 29.50
C LEU A 434 8.94 -7.40 29.96
N LEU A 435 8.69 -6.48 29.03
CA LEU A 435 8.05 -5.20 29.35
C LEU A 435 6.62 -5.38 29.86
N ASN A 436 5.87 -6.39 29.38
CA ASN A 436 4.53 -6.66 29.88
C ASN A 436 4.52 -7.22 31.32
N LYS A 437 5.52 -8.00 31.72
CA LYS A 437 5.61 -8.57 33.08
C LYS A 437 6.21 -7.59 34.09
N ASP A 438 7.39 -7.06 33.78
CA ASP A 438 8.24 -6.36 34.76
C ASP A 438 8.36 -4.84 34.48
N TRP A 439 7.76 -4.36 33.39
CA TRP A 439 7.65 -2.95 33.02
C TRP A 439 9.01 -2.22 33.11
N ARG A 440 9.17 -1.32 34.08
CA ARG A 440 10.41 -0.55 34.27
C ARG A 440 11.62 -1.44 34.62
N ALA A 441 11.43 -2.55 35.33
CA ALA A 441 12.53 -3.43 35.72
C ALA A 441 13.09 -4.23 34.53
N ALA A 442 12.32 -4.37 33.44
CA ALA A 442 12.76 -5.06 32.23
C ALA A 442 13.64 -4.20 31.30
N ILE A 443 13.77 -2.88 31.52
CA ILE A 443 14.50 -1.97 30.62
C ILE A 443 15.93 -2.46 30.38
N SER A 444 16.68 -2.78 31.43
CA SER A 444 18.08 -3.23 31.29
C SER A 444 18.20 -4.56 30.54
N SER A 445 17.23 -5.46 30.71
CA SER A 445 17.19 -6.74 30.00
C SER A 445 16.86 -6.53 28.52
N CYS A 446 15.96 -5.60 28.20
CA CYS A 446 15.61 -5.27 26.82
C CYS A 446 16.79 -4.59 26.09
N GLU A 447 17.47 -3.64 26.74
CA GLU A 447 18.67 -2.99 26.19
C GLU A 447 19.79 -3.99 25.90
N LEU A 448 19.97 -5.00 26.77
CA LEU A 448 20.94 -6.07 26.55
C LEU A 448 20.58 -6.89 25.30
N LEU A 449 19.32 -7.35 25.18
CA LEU A 449 18.85 -8.12 24.03
C LEU A 449 18.97 -7.34 22.70
N LEU A 450 18.64 -6.04 22.73
CA LEU A 450 18.77 -5.15 21.56
C LEU A 450 20.23 -5.00 21.14
N SER A 451 21.13 -4.75 22.10
CA SER A 451 22.56 -4.57 21.83
C SER A 451 23.23 -5.86 21.35
N GLU A 452 22.90 -7.00 21.93
CA GLU A 452 23.47 -8.30 21.56
C GLU A 452 23.06 -8.71 20.14
N THR A 453 21.78 -8.56 19.81
CA THR A 453 21.27 -8.83 18.46
C THR A 453 21.87 -7.86 17.43
N SER A 454 22.00 -6.58 17.78
CA SER A 454 22.65 -5.58 16.92
C SER A 454 24.12 -5.94 16.64
N GLY A 455 24.85 -6.37 17.66
CA GLY A 455 26.24 -6.84 17.52
C GLY A 455 26.32 -8.06 16.60
N THR A 456 25.43 -9.03 16.78
CA THR A 456 25.38 -10.25 15.98
C THR A 456 25.11 -9.96 14.50
N LEU A 457 24.13 -9.10 14.18
CA LEU A 457 23.84 -8.67 12.81
C LEU A 457 25.02 -7.94 12.18
N ARG A 458 25.69 -7.07 12.94
CA ARG A 458 26.84 -6.31 12.44
C ARG A 458 28.02 -7.23 12.13
N GLU A 459 28.36 -8.15 13.03
CA GLU A 459 29.44 -9.12 12.81
C GLU A 459 29.17 -10.01 11.59
N LEU A 460 27.91 -10.41 11.38
CA LEU A 460 27.47 -11.18 10.22
C LEU A 460 27.70 -10.38 8.93
N GLN A 461 27.20 -9.15 8.88
CA GLN A 461 27.32 -8.28 7.70
C GLN A 461 28.78 -7.95 7.39
N ASP A 462 29.59 -7.62 8.40
CA ASP A 462 31.01 -7.31 8.22
C ASP A 462 31.77 -8.53 7.63
N THR A 463 31.41 -9.75 8.07
CA THR A 463 32.00 -10.98 7.56
C THR A 463 31.61 -11.24 6.09
N LEU A 464 30.34 -10.99 5.73
CA LEU A 464 29.85 -11.11 4.37
C LEU A 464 30.47 -10.07 3.43
N GLU A 465 30.51 -8.80 3.82
CA GLU A 465 31.09 -7.71 3.04
C GLU A 465 32.59 -7.94 2.79
N ALA A 466 33.33 -8.37 3.83
CA ALA A 466 34.77 -8.62 3.71
C ALA A 466 35.14 -9.74 2.71
N ALA A 467 34.22 -10.70 2.49
CA ALA A 467 34.39 -11.78 1.53
C ALA A 467 33.73 -11.49 0.17
N GLY A 468 32.62 -10.73 0.16
CA GLY A 468 31.73 -10.52 -0.97
C GLY A 468 32.46 -10.06 -2.24
N ASP A 469 33.25 -8.99 -2.14
CA ASP A 469 33.98 -8.44 -3.29
C ASP A 469 34.94 -9.45 -3.93
N LYS A 470 35.62 -10.27 -3.10
CA LYS A 470 36.56 -11.29 -3.59
C LYS A 470 35.84 -12.45 -4.26
N LEU A 471 34.66 -12.82 -3.76
CA LEU A 471 33.82 -13.84 -4.38
C LEU A 471 33.27 -13.33 -5.71
N GLN A 472 32.70 -12.13 -5.71
CA GLN A 472 32.16 -11.49 -6.91
C GLN A 472 33.22 -11.32 -8.01
N ALA A 473 34.45 -10.93 -7.63
CA ALA A 473 35.55 -10.82 -8.58
C ALA A 473 35.91 -12.16 -9.25
N ASN A 474 35.88 -13.28 -8.52
CA ASN A 474 36.15 -14.59 -9.13
C ASN A 474 34.97 -15.10 -9.97
N LEU A 475 33.72 -14.81 -9.59
CA LEU A 475 32.56 -15.09 -10.44
C LEU A 475 32.65 -14.31 -11.75
N LEU A 476 33.04 -13.03 -11.70
CA LEU A 476 33.23 -12.21 -12.88
C LEU A 476 34.34 -12.75 -13.78
N ARG A 477 35.45 -13.24 -13.22
CA ARG A 477 36.51 -13.91 -14.00
C ARG A 477 35.98 -15.13 -14.77
N VAL A 478 35.18 -15.98 -14.13
CA VAL A 478 34.55 -17.12 -14.81
C VAL A 478 33.62 -16.64 -15.92
N GLN A 479 32.83 -15.60 -15.66
CA GLN A 479 31.90 -15.00 -16.63
C GLN A 479 32.64 -14.46 -17.87
N ASP A 480 33.70 -13.68 -17.66
CA ASP A 480 34.56 -13.14 -18.71
C ASP A 480 35.15 -14.27 -19.56
N SER A 481 35.60 -15.35 -18.91
CA SER A 481 36.11 -16.55 -19.59
C SER A 481 35.03 -17.29 -20.41
N THR A 482 33.74 -17.15 -20.08
CA THR A 482 32.62 -17.71 -20.86
C THR A 482 32.08 -16.77 -21.95
N MET A 483 32.46 -15.50 -21.97
CA MET A 483 31.95 -14.54 -22.96
C MET A 483 32.32 -14.92 -24.39
N GLY A 484 31.30 -14.96 -25.27
CA GLY A 484 31.49 -15.29 -26.69
C GLY A 484 31.61 -16.78 -26.99
N ARG A 485 31.39 -17.66 -26.00
CA ARG A 485 31.34 -19.12 -26.17
C ARG A 485 29.90 -19.66 -26.02
N ASP A 486 29.24 -19.90 -27.15
CA ASP A 486 27.85 -20.36 -27.18
C ASP A 486 27.64 -21.77 -26.60
N ASP A 487 28.69 -22.59 -26.53
CA ASP A 487 28.68 -23.95 -25.96
C ASP A 487 28.64 -23.98 -24.42
N LEU A 488 28.99 -22.87 -23.75
CA LEU A 488 29.11 -22.79 -22.29
C LEU A 488 27.98 -22.00 -21.61
N HIS A 489 26.84 -21.80 -22.29
CA HIS A 489 25.68 -21.06 -21.74
C HIS A 489 25.19 -21.60 -20.38
N PHE A 490 25.32 -22.90 -20.12
CA PHE A 490 24.92 -23.50 -18.83
C PHE A 490 25.83 -23.07 -17.67
N VAL A 491 27.10 -22.76 -17.93
CA VAL A 491 28.05 -22.22 -16.94
C VAL A 491 27.77 -20.74 -16.71
N ASP A 492 27.60 -19.96 -17.79
CA ASP A 492 27.30 -18.52 -17.71
C ASP A 492 26.00 -18.27 -16.91
N ARG A 493 24.95 -19.04 -17.20
CA ARG A 493 23.70 -18.99 -16.44
C ARG A 493 23.91 -19.31 -14.95
N LEU A 494 24.71 -20.34 -14.64
CA LEU A 494 24.99 -20.69 -13.24
C LEU A 494 25.77 -19.59 -12.52
N VAL A 495 26.75 -18.96 -13.19
CA VAL A 495 27.51 -17.85 -12.63
C VAL A 495 26.61 -16.66 -12.37
N PHE A 496 25.72 -16.32 -13.31
CA PHE A 496 24.73 -15.26 -13.14
C PHE A 496 23.79 -15.54 -11.94
N ASP A 497 23.31 -16.78 -11.79
CA ASP A 497 22.48 -17.18 -10.65
C ASP A 497 23.25 -17.04 -9.33
N LEU A 498 24.53 -17.41 -9.29
CA LEU A 498 25.39 -17.28 -8.11
C LEU A 498 25.70 -15.82 -7.76
N GLN A 499 25.96 -14.97 -8.74
CA GLN A 499 26.14 -13.51 -8.55
C GLN A 499 24.88 -12.89 -7.97
N SER A 500 23.73 -13.15 -8.61
CA SER A 500 22.43 -12.65 -8.16
C SER A 500 22.11 -13.09 -6.73
N LYS A 501 22.48 -14.33 -6.38
CA LYS A 501 22.28 -14.87 -5.04
C LYS A 501 23.22 -14.26 -4.01
N LEU A 502 24.49 -14.05 -4.34
CA LEU A 502 25.44 -13.38 -3.46
C LEU A 502 25.01 -11.93 -3.18
N ASP A 503 24.59 -11.20 -4.22
CA ASP A 503 24.08 -9.84 -4.09
C ASP A 503 22.84 -9.79 -3.19
N ARG A 504 21.93 -10.78 -3.34
CA ARG A 504 20.75 -10.91 -2.46
C ARG A 504 21.14 -11.16 -1.00
N ILE A 505 22.09 -12.05 -0.75
CA ILE A 505 22.60 -12.38 0.60
C ILE A 505 23.19 -11.14 1.27
N ILE A 506 24.04 -10.38 0.56
CA ILE A 506 24.67 -9.18 1.10
C ILE A 506 23.64 -8.05 1.30
N SER A 507 22.73 -7.87 0.34
CA SER A 507 21.69 -6.84 0.41
C SER A 507 20.71 -7.09 1.56
N TRP A 508 20.32 -8.34 1.82
CA TRP A 508 19.43 -8.67 2.93
C TRP A 508 20.07 -8.29 4.27
N GLY A 509 21.37 -8.52 4.47
CA GLY A 509 22.00 -8.30 5.76
C GLY A 509 22.04 -6.82 6.15
N GLN A 510 22.29 -5.92 5.19
CA GLN A 510 22.20 -4.48 5.43
C GLN A 510 20.74 -4.04 5.70
N GLN A 511 19.78 -4.58 4.94
CA GLN A 511 18.36 -4.30 5.15
C GLN A 511 17.89 -4.76 6.54
N ALA A 512 18.32 -5.93 7.00
CA ALA A 512 17.99 -6.47 8.31
C ALA A 512 18.55 -5.58 9.44
N ILE A 513 19.76 -5.04 9.29
CA ILE A 513 20.34 -4.06 10.23
C ILE A 513 19.50 -2.79 10.27
N ASP A 514 19.13 -2.23 9.12
CA ASP A 514 18.36 -0.99 9.06
C ASP A 514 16.96 -1.15 9.68
N LEU A 515 16.30 -2.27 9.43
CA LEU A 515 15.04 -2.65 10.06
C LEU A 515 15.20 -2.82 11.58
N TRP A 516 16.28 -3.46 12.02
CA TRP A 516 16.58 -3.63 13.44
C TRP A 516 16.85 -2.31 14.15
N ILE A 517 17.59 -1.38 13.52
CA ILE A 517 17.78 -0.01 14.02
C ILE A 517 16.43 0.72 14.12
N GLY A 518 15.55 0.51 13.15
CA GLY A 518 14.17 1.00 13.19
C GLY A 518 13.41 0.49 14.42
N TYR A 519 13.50 -0.81 14.69
CA TYR A 519 12.90 -1.45 15.85
C TYR A 519 13.51 -0.96 17.17
N ASP A 520 14.84 -0.90 17.28
CA ASP A 520 15.57 -0.37 18.44
C ASP A 520 15.12 1.05 18.78
N ARG A 521 15.05 1.94 17.78
CA ARG A 521 14.57 3.31 17.95
C ARG A 521 13.12 3.34 18.44
N HIS A 522 12.29 2.42 17.94
CA HIS A 522 10.90 2.31 18.35
C HIS A 522 10.75 1.84 19.80
N VAL A 523 11.55 0.87 20.26
CA VAL A 523 11.59 0.43 21.67
C VAL A 523 12.06 1.58 22.58
N HIS A 524 13.11 2.30 22.21
CA HIS A 524 13.56 3.47 22.97
C HIS A 524 12.51 4.61 22.98
N LYS A 525 11.77 4.80 21.88
CA LYS A 525 10.62 5.73 21.85
C LYS A 525 9.53 5.24 22.81
N PHE A 526 9.22 3.95 22.85
CA PHE A 526 8.25 3.37 23.77
C PHE A 526 8.65 3.57 25.23
N ILE A 527 9.90 3.28 25.60
CA ILE A 527 10.41 3.47 26.96
C ILE A 527 10.26 4.94 27.37
N ARG A 528 10.69 5.88 26.52
CA ARG A 528 10.60 7.33 26.80
C ARG A 528 9.19 7.89 26.83
N THR A 529 8.24 7.31 26.10
CA THR A 529 6.88 7.86 25.97
C THR A 529 5.85 7.12 26.81
N ALA A 530 5.85 5.78 26.84
CA ALA A 530 4.89 5.01 27.61
C ALA A 530 5.37 4.73 29.05
N ILE A 531 6.60 4.25 29.22
CA ILE A 531 7.10 3.82 30.54
C ILE A 531 7.49 5.02 31.40
N ASP A 532 8.21 6.00 30.86
CA ASP A 532 8.61 7.17 31.63
C ASP A 532 7.42 8.02 32.07
N MET A 533 6.35 8.06 31.27
CA MET A 533 5.09 8.72 31.61
C MET A 533 4.25 7.94 32.62
N ASP A 534 4.31 6.61 32.60
CA ASP A 534 3.59 5.73 33.51
C ASP A 534 4.52 4.74 34.24
N LYS A 535 5.42 5.29 35.08
CA LYS A 535 6.51 4.52 35.72
C LYS A 535 6.05 3.29 36.49
N ASN A 536 4.84 3.35 37.07
CA ASN A 536 4.27 2.31 37.92
C ASN A 536 3.10 1.57 37.24
N ARG A 537 2.84 1.81 35.96
CA ARG A 537 1.72 1.26 35.19
C ARG A 537 0.32 1.57 35.76
N VAL A 538 0.22 2.65 36.54
CA VAL A 538 -1.02 3.08 37.21
C VAL A 538 -1.95 3.78 36.23
N PHE A 539 -1.40 4.58 35.32
CA PHE A 539 -2.20 5.27 34.30
C PHE A 539 -2.89 4.28 33.36
N ALA A 540 -2.16 3.29 32.85
CA ALA A 540 -2.73 2.25 31.99
C ALA A 540 -3.84 1.44 32.69
N GLN A 541 -3.65 1.10 33.97
CA GLN A 541 -4.66 0.39 34.77
C GLN A 541 -5.92 1.23 34.97
N ARG A 542 -5.77 2.52 35.31
CA ARG A 542 -6.91 3.41 35.48
C ARG A 542 -7.61 3.72 34.16
N LEU A 543 -6.87 3.81 33.06
CA LEU A 543 -7.44 3.98 31.73
C LEU A 543 -8.33 2.78 31.35
N ARG A 544 -7.86 1.56 31.62
CA ARG A 544 -8.66 0.34 31.45
C ARG A 544 -9.95 0.37 32.28
N GLN A 545 -9.86 0.78 33.54
CA GLN A 545 -11.04 0.94 34.40
C GLN A 545 -11.99 2.03 33.88
N SER A 546 -11.45 3.16 33.42
CA SER A 546 -12.20 4.27 32.83
C SER A 546 -12.94 3.88 31.55
N VAL A 547 -12.39 2.96 30.74
CA VAL A 547 -13.12 2.36 29.61
C VAL A 547 -14.34 1.57 30.08
N GLN A 548 -14.17 0.74 31.10
CA GLN A 548 -15.25 -0.11 31.64
C GLN A 548 -16.38 0.71 32.29
N SER A 549 -16.03 1.75 33.04
CA SER A 549 -17.00 2.61 33.75
C SER A 549 -17.45 3.84 32.96
N TYR A 550 -17.02 3.99 31.70
CA TYR A 550 -17.32 5.18 30.88
C TYR A 550 -18.81 5.50 30.81
N PHE A 551 -19.65 4.46 30.65
CA PHE A 551 -21.10 4.60 30.52
C PHE A 551 -21.82 5.00 31.82
N ASP A 552 -21.15 4.99 32.97
CA ASP A 552 -21.76 5.38 34.25
C ASP A 552 -21.84 6.91 34.39
N ALA A 553 -20.88 7.62 33.78
CA ALA A 553 -20.82 9.08 33.73
C ALA A 553 -20.13 9.54 32.43
N PRO A 554 -20.82 9.46 31.27
CA PRO A 554 -20.22 9.73 29.98
C PRO A 554 -19.87 11.21 29.81
N TRP A 555 -18.71 11.45 29.21
CA TRP A 555 -18.19 12.77 28.88
C TRP A 555 -17.53 12.73 27.50
N ALA A 556 -17.52 13.86 26.80
CA ALA A 556 -16.97 13.95 25.46
C ALA A 556 -15.99 15.12 25.34
N LEU A 557 -14.85 14.87 24.66
CA LEU A 557 -13.90 15.92 24.32
C LEU A 557 -14.49 16.85 23.26
N THR A 558 -14.15 18.13 23.40
CA THR A 558 -14.39 19.13 22.36
C THR A 558 -13.12 19.38 21.55
N TYR A 559 -13.32 19.80 20.30
CA TYR A 559 -12.24 20.18 19.39
C TYR A 559 -12.68 21.34 18.50
N SER A 560 -11.71 22.13 18.04
CA SER A 560 -11.95 23.19 17.06
C SER A 560 -12.38 22.57 15.73
N SER A 561 -13.42 23.09 15.10
CA SER A 561 -14.00 22.53 13.87
C SER A 561 -14.40 23.68 12.95
N ALA A 562 -13.44 24.53 12.63
CA ALA A 562 -13.65 25.56 11.63
C ALA A 562 -14.01 24.94 10.28
N ASP A 563 -14.95 25.56 9.58
CA ASP A 563 -15.23 25.20 8.20
C ASP A 563 -13.97 25.35 7.38
N ARG A 564 -13.72 24.34 6.55
CA ARG A 564 -12.59 24.41 5.63
C ARG A 564 -12.85 25.55 4.67
N LEU A 565 -11.80 26.32 4.39
CA LEU A 565 -11.83 27.28 3.32
C LEU A 565 -12.18 26.50 2.04
N LEU A 566 -13.39 26.73 1.53
CA LEU A 566 -13.84 26.14 0.28
C LEU A 566 -13.01 26.80 -0.81
N ASP A 567 -12.10 26.02 -1.39
CA ASP A 567 -11.28 26.46 -2.49
C ASP A 567 -12.20 26.66 -3.70
N MET A 568 -12.29 27.90 -4.17
CA MET A 568 -12.96 28.21 -5.42
C MET A 568 -12.05 27.69 -6.52
N ARG A 569 -12.58 26.94 -7.50
CA ARG A 569 -11.82 26.73 -8.74
C ARG A 569 -11.50 28.10 -9.34
N ASP A 570 -10.39 28.20 -10.07
CA ASP A 570 -10.07 29.34 -10.94
C ASP A 570 -11.17 29.52 -12.01
N GLU A 571 -12.31 30.06 -11.61
CA GLU A 571 -13.29 30.71 -12.45
C GLU A 571 -13.27 32.18 -12.04
N GLU A 572 -13.10 33.04 -13.05
CA GLU A 572 -12.95 34.49 -12.95
C GLU A 572 -13.81 35.10 -11.83
N MET A 573 -13.15 35.85 -10.94
CA MET A 573 -13.80 36.69 -9.93
C MET A 573 -14.71 37.73 -10.63
N ALA A 574 -15.98 37.39 -10.82
CA ALA A 574 -17.05 38.37 -10.94
C ALA A 574 -17.52 38.71 -9.52
N LEU A 575 -16.90 39.74 -8.92
CA LEU A 575 -17.43 40.36 -7.70
C LEU A 575 -18.85 40.84 -7.98
N ARG A 576 -19.83 40.33 -7.22
CA ARG A 576 -21.18 40.92 -7.13
C ARG A 576 -21.18 41.86 -5.94
N ASP A 577 -21.29 43.16 -6.21
CA ASP A 577 -21.20 44.27 -5.26
C ASP A 577 -22.39 44.39 -4.27
N GLU A 578 -23.26 43.39 -4.11
CA GLU A 578 -24.56 43.59 -3.45
C GLU A 578 -24.70 43.06 -2.01
N GLU A 579 -23.67 42.46 -1.39
CA GLU A 579 -23.80 41.94 -0.01
C GLU A 579 -22.66 42.35 0.92
N VAL A 580 -22.50 43.65 1.19
CA VAL A 580 -21.82 44.12 2.41
C VAL A 580 -22.53 45.34 2.98
N THR A 581 -23.64 45.12 3.71
CA THR A 581 -24.15 46.10 4.68
C THR A 581 -24.57 45.39 5.96
N GLY A 582 -23.60 45.14 6.84
CA GLY A 582 -23.87 44.82 8.24
C GLY A 582 -23.57 46.06 9.09
N GLU A 583 -24.60 46.70 9.65
CA GLU A 583 -24.44 47.76 10.63
C GLU A 583 -23.87 47.18 11.95
N LEU A 584 -22.92 47.90 12.57
CA LEU A 584 -22.33 47.52 13.86
C LEU A 584 -23.34 47.77 15.00
N PRO A 585 -23.45 46.88 16.02
CA PRO A 585 -24.30 47.11 17.18
C PRO A 585 -23.86 48.33 18.00
N SER A 586 -24.83 49.13 18.44
CA SER A 586 -24.67 50.39 19.18
C SER A 586 -24.11 50.27 20.61
N GLU A 587 -23.67 49.08 21.02
CA GLU A 587 -23.13 48.79 22.37
C GLU A 587 -21.59 48.79 22.42
N LEU A 588 -20.92 49.03 21.29
CA LEU A 588 -19.46 49.16 21.17
C LEU A 588 -18.95 50.61 21.12
N GLU A 589 -19.84 51.60 21.25
CA GLU A 589 -19.42 52.98 21.53
C GLU A 589 -19.21 53.12 23.04
N PHE A 590 -17.96 53.18 23.53
CA PHE A 590 -17.51 54.14 24.56
C PHE A 590 -16.04 53.92 24.98
N GLU A 591 -15.14 54.60 24.28
CA GLU A 591 -14.03 55.43 24.83
C GLU A 591 -13.71 56.41 23.69
N GLU A 592 -13.61 57.71 23.98
CA GLU A 592 -13.83 58.81 23.03
C GLU A 592 -12.95 58.75 21.75
N PHE A 593 -13.48 58.11 20.70
CA PHE A 593 -12.92 58.13 19.34
C PHE A 593 -12.75 59.55 18.80
N ASN A 594 -13.44 60.56 19.36
CA ASN A 594 -13.30 61.95 18.93
C ASN A 594 -11.96 62.58 19.31
N GLU A 595 -11.44 62.35 20.52
CA GLU A 595 -10.12 62.87 20.91
C GLU A 595 -9.00 62.22 20.08
N ILE A 596 -9.10 60.90 19.86
CA ILE A 596 -8.15 60.17 19.00
C ILE A 596 -8.25 60.70 17.57
N ARG A 597 -9.46 60.91 17.03
CA ARG A 597 -9.67 61.47 15.68
C ARG A 597 -9.11 62.88 15.53
N GLU A 598 -9.24 63.76 16.53
CA GLU A 598 -8.68 65.12 16.49
C GLU A 598 -7.16 65.11 16.54
N GLN A 599 -6.55 64.31 17.42
CA GLN A 599 -5.09 64.14 17.47
C GLN A 599 -4.54 63.58 16.15
N LEU A 600 -5.27 62.62 15.56
CA LEU A 600 -4.94 62.03 14.26
C LEU A 600 -5.05 63.03 13.12
N ALA A 601 -6.13 63.83 13.11
CA ALA A 601 -6.34 64.87 12.12
C ALA A 601 -5.21 65.91 12.17
N ALA A 602 -4.79 66.34 13.36
CA ALA A 602 -3.68 67.28 13.53
C ALA A 602 -2.34 66.72 13.03
N LEU A 603 -2.07 65.43 13.26
CA LEU A 603 -0.85 64.76 12.78
C LEU A 603 -0.84 64.59 11.25
N ILE A 604 -1.97 64.17 10.66
CA ILE A 604 -2.12 64.07 9.21
C ILE A 604 -2.05 65.47 8.57
N GLU A 605 -2.62 66.50 9.20
CA GLU A 605 -2.55 67.88 8.73
C GLU A 605 -1.11 68.45 8.76
N ALA A 606 -0.34 68.14 9.80
CA ALA A 606 1.08 68.48 9.88
C ALA A 606 1.89 67.78 8.77
N ALA A 607 1.59 66.50 8.48
CA ALA A 607 2.23 65.76 7.39
C ALA A 607 1.82 66.29 6.00
N LEU A 608 0.55 66.69 5.82
CA LEU A 608 0.03 67.33 4.60
C LEU A 608 0.58 68.74 4.36
N GLN A 609 1.04 69.44 5.40
CA GLN A 609 1.71 70.74 5.24
C GLN A 609 3.02 70.62 4.44
N VAL A 610 3.74 69.50 4.61
CA VAL A 610 4.92 69.16 3.82
C VAL A 610 4.53 68.90 2.36
N TYR A 611 3.41 68.22 2.12
CA TYR A 611 2.83 68.01 0.78
C TYR A 611 2.51 69.35 0.09
N LYS A 612 1.78 70.26 0.77
CA LYS A 612 1.39 71.58 0.22
C LYS A 612 2.58 72.45 -0.15
N THR A 613 3.72 72.30 0.54
CA THR A 613 4.90 73.16 0.33
C THR A 613 5.88 72.57 -0.68
N LYS A 614 5.99 71.23 -0.78
CA LYS A 614 7.02 70.54 -1.58
C LYS A 614 6.47 69.67 -2.72
N GLN A 615 5.15 69.55 -2.87
CA GLN A 615 4.47 68.66 -3.83
C GLN A 615 4.91 67.19 -3.77
N VAL A 616 5.36 66.70 -2.61
CA VAL A 616 5.71 65.29 -2.41
C VAL A 616 4.51 64.55 -1.82
N PRO A 617 3.98 63.48 -2.45
CA PRO A 617 2.82 62.71 -1.96
C PRO A 617 3.00 62.20 -0.53
N LEU A 618 1.91 62.13 0.22
CA LEU A 618 1.90 61.66 1.59
C LEU A 618 2.12 60.14 1.60
N ASP A 619 3.24 59.67 2.16
CA ASP A 619 3.43 58.24 2.38
C ASP A 619 2.62 57.78 3.60
N LEU A 620 1.39 57.36 3.34
CA LEU A 620 0.46 56.79 4.32
C LEU A 620 1.08 55.63 5.12
N GLY A 621 1.99 54.85 4.52
CA GLY A 621 2.66 53.74 5.20
C GLY A 621 3.57 54.21 6.33
N VAL A 622 4.29 55.32 6.13
CA VAL A 622 5.14 55.94 7.17
C VAL A 622 4.30 56.54 8.29
N VAL A 623 3.20 57.23 7.94
CA VAL A 623 2.30 57.85 8.93
C VAL A 623 1.63 56.81 9.80
N VAL A 624 1.10 55.73 9.20
CA VAL A 624 0.49 54.62 9.93
C VAL A 624 1.52 53.95 10.84
N ARG A 625 2.73 53.64 10.34
CA ARG A 625 3.80 53.02 11.15
C ARG A 625 4.15 53.86 12.38
N ASP A 626 4.43 55.15 12.20
CA ASP A 626 4.88 56.03 13.28
C ASP A 626 3.79 56.28 14.33
N TYR A 627 2.53 56.17 13.91
CA TYR A 627 1.38 56.29 14.80
C TYR A 627 1.10 54.99 15.56
N LEU A 628 1.18 53.83 14.90
CA LEU A 628 1.01 52.53 15.54
C LEU A 628 2.06 52.25 16.63
N VAL A 629 3.28 52.78 16.50
CA VAL A 629 4.32 52.68 17.55
C VAL A 629 3.90 53.32 18.88
N GLN A 630 2.98 54.28 18.86
CA GLN A 630 2.56 55.03 20.06
C GLN A 630 1.41 54.36 20.82
N TYR A 631 0.80 53.31 20.26
CA TYR A 631 -0.33 52.59 20.85
C TYR A 631 0.00 51.11 21.12
N PRO A 632 -0.63 50.47 22.13
CA PRO A 632 -0.46 49.04 22.39
C PRO A 632 -0.88 48.18 21.19
N ARG A 633 -0.20 47.04 20.96
CA ARG A 633 -0.45 46.13 19.82
C ARG A 633 -1.91 45.75 19.64
N ALA A 634 -2.63 45.54 20.74
CA ALA A 634 -4.05 45.18 20.73
C ALA A 634 -4.95 46.21 20.01
N ARG A 635 -4.53 47.49 19.95
CA ARG A 635 -5.30 48.58 19.34
C ARG A 635 -4.81 48.95 17.92
N HIS A 636 -3.82 48.24 17.38
CA HIS A 636 -3.18 48.60 16.10
C HIS A 636 -4.14 48.57 14.91
N PHE A 637 -5.07 47.61 14.86
CA PHE A 637 -6.04 47.50 13.77
C PHE A 637 -7.03 48.68 13.76
N ASP A 638 -7.58 49.01 14.93
CA ASP A 638 -8.53 50.11 15.07
C ASP A 638 -7.86 51.44 14.73
N VAL A 639 -6.63 51.65 15.22
CA VAL A 639 -5.84 52.84 14.97
C VAL A 639 -5.49 52.97 13.47
N ALA A 640 -5.02 51.90 12.83
CA ALA A 640 -4.71 51.90 11.39
C ALA A 640 -5.95 52.25 10.55
N ARG A 641 -7.11 51.69 10.89
CA ARG A 641 -8.38 52.01 10.23
C ARG A 641 -8.70 53.50 10.35
N ILE A 642 -8.60 54.10 11.54
CA ILE A 642 -8.90 55.53 11.74
C ILE A 642 -7.93 56.42 10.94
N VAL A 643 -6.64 56.06 10.89
CA VAL A 643 -5.61 56.80 10.13
C VAL A 643 -5.98 56.87 8.65
N VAL A 644 -6.36 55.74 8.06
CA VAL A 644 -6.76 55.66 6.66
C VAL A 644 -8.04 56.46 6.41
N ASP A 645 -9.04 56.33 7.28
CA ASP A 645 -10.33 57.04 7.18
C ASP A 645 -10.14 58.57 7.22
N GLN A 646 -9.25 59.07 8.07
CA GLN A 646 -8.94 60.50 8.17
C GLN A 646 -8.12 61.02 6.99
N ALA A 647 -7.18 60.23 6.48
CA ALA A 647 -6.43 60.60 5.29
C ALA A 647 -7.36 60.78 4.08
N VAL A 648 -8.32 59.86 3.89
CA VAL A 648 -9.33 59.96 2.82
C VAL A 648 -10.18 61.22 2.97
N ARG A 649 -10.63 61.56 4.19
CA ARG A 649 -11.43 62.77 4.45
C ARG A 649 -10.68 64.08 4.21
N LEU A 650 -9.37 64.12 4.51
CA LEU A 650 -8.53 65.31 4.37
C LEU A 650 -8.03 65.53 2.93
N GLY A 651 -8.45 64.69 1.98
CA GLY A 651 -8.25 64.89 0.55
C GLY A 651 -6.80 64.68 0.11
N VAL A 652 -6.30 63.45 0.20
CA VAL A 652 -5.01 63.10 -0.42
C VAL A 652 -5.12 63.19 -1.94
N ALA A 653 -4.10 63.78 -2.55
CA ALA A 653 -4.11 64.28 -3.91
C ALA A 653 -4.26 63.20 -5.00
N GLU A 654 -4.69 63.63 -6.19
CA GLU A 654 -4.84 62.85 -7.44
C GLU A 654 -3.69 61.88 -7.76
N ALA A 655 -2.48 62.09 -7.21
CA ALA A 655 -1.33 61.21 -7.38
C ALA A 655 -1.51 59.80 -6.76
N ASP A 656 -2.34 59.63 -5.72
CA ASP A 656 -2.54 58.31 -5.07
C ASP A 656 -3.57 57.43 -5.82
N PHE A 657 -4.31 57.99 -6.79
CA PHE A 657 -5.17 57.23 -7.70
C PHE A 657 -4.39 56.53 -8.83
N THR A 658 -3.07 56.69 -8.89
CA THR A 658 -2.22 56.13 -9.96
C THR A 658 -1.98 54.63 -9.86
N GLY A 659 -2.56 53.94 -8.87
CA GLY A 659 -2.51 52.47 -8.77
C GLY A 659 -1.13 51.90 -8.50
N LEU A 660 -0.18 52.72 -8.02
CA LEU A 660 1.14 52.24 -7.63
C LEU A 660 1.04 51.42 -6.34
N PRO A 661 1.55 50.18 -6.30
CA PRO A 661 1.48 49.35 -5.11
C PRO A 661 2.25 49.99 -3.95
N ALA A 662 1.61 50.07 -2.78
CA ALA A 662 2.23 50.60 -1.58
C ALA A 662 3.49 49.80 -1.22
N LYS A 663 4.60 50.49 -0.94
CA LYS A 663 5.82 49.85 -0.43
C LYS A 663 5.61 49.50 1.05
N TRP A 664 5.32 48.24 1.33
CA TRP A 664 5.13 47.71 2.69
C TRP A 664 6.35 48.00 3.58
N GLN A 665 6.09 48.54 4.78
CA GLN A 665 7.11 48.76 5.82
C GLN A 665 6.73 47.96 7.06
N THR A 666 7.70 47.23 7.64
CA THR A 666 7.45 46.38 8.81
C THR A 666 7.20 47.25 10.06
N ILE A 667 6.12 46.97 10.78
CA ILE A 667 5.81 47.61 12.08
C ILE A 667 6.62 46.95 13.21
N ASN A 668 6.95 45.67 13.07
CA ASN A 668 7.95 44.94 13.86
C ASN A 668 8.48 43.73 13.07
N ASP A 669 9.68 43.26 13.42
CA ASP A 669 10.39 42.24 12.64
C ASP A 669 10.19 40.78 13.12
N TYR A 670 9.44 40.50 14.19
CA TYR A 670 9.42 39.17 14.81
C TYR A 670 8.07 38.42 14.68
N GLY A 671 6.92 39.06 14.92
CA GLY A 671 5.60 38.42 14.73
C GLY A 671 5.23 38.23 13.25
N ALA A 672 5.71 39.14 12.39
CA ALA A 672 5.58 39.03 10.95
C ALA A 672 6.30 37.79 10.39
N LYS A 673 7.40 37.32 11.01
CA LYS A 673 8.14 36.14 10.56
C LYS A 673 7.36 34.84 10.75
N ALA A 674 6.59 34.73 11.84
CA ALA A 674 5.74 33.57 12.09
C ALA A 674 4.61 33.48 11.05
N LEU A 675 3.88 34.57 10.84
CA LEU A 675 2.74 34.62 9.91
C LEU A 675 3.17 34.61 8.44
N ALA A 676 4.35 35.14 8.12
CA ALA A 676 4.92 35.10 6.77
C ALA A 676 5.64 33.78 6.46
N ASN A 677 5.77 32.87 7.43
CA ASN A 677 6.34 31.55 7.18
C ASN A 677 5.42 30.78 6.21
N PRO A 678 5.94 30.20 5.12
CA PRO A 678 5.12 29.45 4.15
C PRO A 678 4.31 28.29 4.76
N LEU A 679 4.75 27.73 5.90
CA LEU A 679 4.07 26.65 6.59
C LEU A 679 2.81 27.12 7.35
N PHE A 680 2.76 28.39 7.75
CA PHE A 680 1.73 28.90 8.66
C PHE A 680 0.29 28.77 8.12
N PRO A 681 -0.03 29.12 6.86
CA PRO A 681 -1.42 29.03 6.37
C PRO A 681 -1.99 27.60 6.40
N ALA A 682 -1.19 26.62 5.97
CA ALA A 682 -1.59 25.22 6.00
C ALA A 682 -1.73 24.70 7.44
N LEU A 683 -0.81 25.10 8.31
CA LEU A 683 -0.81 24.73 9.73
C LEU A 683 -1.99 25.34 10.49
N ASP A 684 -2.29 26.64 10.31
CA ASP A 684 -3.44 27.31 10.94
C ASP A 684 -4.76 26.66 10.50
N SER A 685 -4.91 26.34 9.21
CA SER A 685 -6.06 25.58 8.70
C SER A 685 -6.20 24.21 9.37
N GLN A 686 -5.11 23.47 9.54
CA GLN A 686 -5.11 22.18 10.23
C GLN A 686 -5.50 22.30 11.70
N LEU A 687 -4.91 23.26 12.42
CA LEU A 687 -5.17 23.51 13.83
C LEU A 687 -6.63 23.95 14.08
N ARG A 688 -7.16 24.84 13.24
CA ARG A 688 -8.56 25.29 13.31
C ARG A 688 -9.57 24.19 12.98
N ALA A 689 -9.19 23.24 12.14
CA ALA A 689 -9.96 22.02 11.89
C ALA A 689 -9.82 20.96 13.02
N GLY A 690 -9.09 21.29 14.09
CA GLY A 690 -8.95 20.46 15.28
C GLY A 690 -7.89 19.37 15.19
N ARG A 691 -7.02 19.44 14.17
CA ARG A 691 -5.91 18.49 14.02
C ARG A 691 -4.86 18.72 15.11
N HIS A 692 -4.36 17.63 15.67
CA HIS A 692 -3.26 17.61 16.63
C HIS A 692 -1.96 17.44 15.85
N ILE A 693 -0.93 18.20 16.22
CA ILE A 693 0.36 18.23 15.54
C ILE A 693 1.40 17.59 16.47
N GLY A 694 1.78 16.35 16.16
CA GLY A 694 2.75 15.56 16.93
C GLY A 694 4.19 15.70 16.41
N LEU A 695 5.11 15.01 17.09
CA LEU A 695 6.55 14.98 16.76
C LEU A 695 6.85 14.36 15.39
N GLU A 696 5.91 13.59 14.84
CA GLU A 696 6.05 12.95 13.52
C GLU A 696 5.91 13.95 12.37
N GLU A 697 5.26 15.10 12.60
CA GLU A 697 5.15 16.20 11.65
C GLU A 697 6.30 17.20 11.84
N LEU A 698 7.54 16.76 11.57
CA LEU A 698 8.79 17.47 11.90
C LEU A 698 8.76 18.98 11.60
N ASP A 699 8.38 19.37 10.38
CA ASP A 699 8.39 20.77 9.96
C ASP A 699 7.35 21.62 10.70
N ASN A 700 6.11 21.12 10.81
CA ASN A 700 5.02 21.78 11.53
C ASN A 700 5.32 21.86 13.03
N HIS A 701 5.86 20.79 13.60
CA HIS A 701 6.21 20.69 15.01
C HIS A 701 7.36 21.63 15.38
N ALA A 702 8.44 21.64 14.59
CA ALA A 702 9.57 22.55 14.77
C ALA A 702 9.11 24.01 14.67
N PHE A 703 8.26 24.34 13.69
CA PHE A 703 7.70 25.68 13.56
C PHE A 703 6.87 26.08 14.79
N LEU A 704 6.01 25.19 15.31
CA LEU A 704 5.24 25.46 16.52
C LEU A 704 6.12 25.63 17.75
N MET A 705 7.21 24.87 17.87
CA MET A 705 8.19 25.01 18.93
C MET A 705 8.91 26.37 18.87
N ASP A 706 9.31 26.81 17.68
CA ASP A 706 10.05 28.07 17.50
C ASP A 706 9.18 29.31 17.74
N PHE A 707 7.89 29.25 17.41
CA PHE A 707 6.96 30.38 17.46
C PHE A 707 5.82 30.26 18.49
N GLN A 708 5.91 29.33 19.44
CA GLN A 708 4.84 28.99 20.39
C GLN A 708 4.24 30.23 21.08
N GLU A 709 5.05 31.06 21.74
CA GLU A 709 4.59 32.21 22.53
C GLU A 709 3.75 33.19 21.70
N TYR A 710 4.15 33.41 20.45
CA TYR A 710 3.45 34.33 19.54
C TYR A 710 2.15 33.74 19.00
N LEU A 711 2.14 32.43 18.71
CA LEU A 711 0.94 31.76 18.24
C LEU A 711 -0.09 31.61 19.36
N GLU A 712 0.34 31.43 20.60
CA GLU A 712 -0.54 31.49 21.78
C GLU A 712 -1.23 32.85 21.88
N GLU A 713 -0.49 33.97 21.79
CA GLU A 713 -1.07 35.33 21.76
C GLU A 713 -2.01 35.52 20.56
N PHE A 714 -1.63 35.00 19.39
CA PHE A 714 -2.43 35.07 18.17
C PHE A 714 -3.80 34.38 18.31
N TYR A 715 -3.82 33.14 18.81
CA TYR A 715 -5.04 32.34 18.97
C TYR A 715 -5.90 32.81 20.15
N ALA A 716 -5.29 33.36 21.20
CA ALA A 716 -6.02 33.92 22.35
C ALA A 716 -7.03 35.01 21.94
N ARG A 717 -6.76 35.75 20.86
CA ARG A 717 -7.68 36.75 20.27
C ARG A 717 -8.99 36.15 19.78
N TYR A 718 -9.01 34.85 19.48
CA TYR A 718 -10.21 34.11 19.09
C TYR A 718 -10.85 33.34 20.25
N ASN A 719 -10.44 33.60 21.50
CA ASN A 719 -10.84 32.85 22.69
C ASN A 719 -10.52 31.34 22.58
N VAL A 720 -9.40 31.02 21.92
CA VAL A 720 -8.87 29.66 21.77
C VAL A 720 -7.44 29.63 22.27
N GLU A 721 -7.05 28.54 22.92
CA GLU A 721 -5.71 28.37 23.46
C GLU A 721 -4.93 27.34 22.65
N LEU A 722 -3.72 27.71 22.25
CA LEU A 722 -2.75 26.74 21.74
C LEU A 722 -2.11 26.04 22.94
N ILE A 723 -2.32 24.72 23.04
CA ILE A 723 -1.81 23.92 24.15
C ILE A 723 -0.74 22.96 23.64
N ARG A 724 0.41 22.98 24.30
CA ARG A 724 1.43 21.93 24.20
C ARG A 724 1.19 20.90 25.30
N ALA A 725 0.80 19.69 24.92
CA ALA A 725 0.65 18.58 25.85
C ALA A 725 2.03 18.11 26.35
N PRO A 726 2.14 17.53 27.57
CA PRO A 726 3.43 17.03 28.08
C PRO A 726 4.02 15.89 27.24
N GLU A 727 3.18 15.18 26.49
CA GLU A 727 3.55 14.19 25.47
C GLU A 727 4.29 14.80 24.26
N GLY A 728 4.26 16.13 24.12
CA GLY A 728 4.99 16.88 23.10
C GLY A 728 4.17 17.26 21.87
N PHE A 729 2.88 16.95 21.78
CA PHE A 729 2.02 17.39 20.66
C PHE A 729 1.30 18.72 20.97
N PHE A 730 0.90 19.43 19.91
CA PHE A 730 0.16 20.68 19.98
C PHE A 730 -1.28 20.52 19.49
N TYR A 731 -2.20 21.29 20.08
CA TYR A 731 -3.60 21.36 19.63
C TYR A 731 -4.27 22.66 20.06
N LEU A 732 -5.37 23.01 19.42
CA LEU A 732 -6.22 24.13 19.82
C LEU A 732 -7.32 23.68 20.78
N ARG A 733 -7.34 24.29 21.96
CA ARG A 733 -8.38 24.13 22.98
C ARG A 733 -9.42 25.25 22.85
N PRO A 734 -10.64 24.95 22.35
CA PRO A 734 -11.71 25.94 22.31
C PRO A 734 -12.25 26.22 23.72
N ARG A 735 -12.45 27.50 24.08
CA ARG A 735 -13.20 27.88 25.29
C ARG A 735 -14.70 27.90 25.01
N SER A 736 -15.52 28.01 26.06
CA SER A 736 -16.98 28.16 25.92
C SER A 736 -17.39 29.40 25.10
N THR A 737 -16.56 30.44 25.09
CA THR A 737 -16.75 31.70 24.34
C THR A 737 -15.89 31.80 23.07
N THR A 738 -15.45 30.66 22.52
CA THR A 738 -14.62 30.61 21.30
C THR A 738 -15.27 31.31 20.11
N LEU A 739 -14.47 32.05 19.34
CA LEU A 739 -14.88 32.60 18.03
C LEU A 739 -14.66 31.60 16.89
N ILE A 740 -13.84 30.57 17.12
CA ILE A 740 -13.66 29.45 16.18
C ILE A 740 -14.75 28.41 16.46
N PRO A 741 -15.48 27.91 15.44
CA PRO A 741 -16.49 26.88 15.63
C PRO A 741 -15.91 25.66 16.35
N ARG A 742 -16.71 25.04 17.23
CA ARG A 742 -16.31 23.86 18.00
C ARG A 742 -17.25 22.70 17.73
N SER A 743 -16.73 21.49 17.81
CA SER A 743 -17.51 20.25 17.71
C SER A 743 -17.22 19.33 18.90
N VAL A 744 -18.14 18.39 19.14
CA VAL A 744 -18.08 17.43 20.25
C VAL A 744 -17.91 16.03 19.67
N LEU A 745 -17.01 15.24 20.23
CA LEU A 745 -16.86 13.84 19.84
C LEU A 745 -18.05 12.99 20.30
N SER A 746 -18.44 12.00 19.51
CA SER A 746 -19.49 11.05 19.94
C SER A 746 -18.98 10.11 21.03
N GLU A 747 -19.88 9.49 21.79
CA GLU A 747 -19.52 8.46 22.78
C GLU A 747 -18.70 7.31 22.18
N LEU A 748 -19.03 6.90 20.95
CA LEU A 748 -18.26 5.87 20.24
C LEU A 748 -16.85 6.37 19.86
N ASP A 749 -16.71 7.63 19.43
CA ASP A 749 -15.38 8.22 19.15
C ASP A 749 -14.53 8.28 20.42
N MET A 750 -15.15 8.59 21.57
CA MET A 750 -14.50 8.59 22.88
C MET A 750 -14.05 7.19 23.29
N MET A 751 -14.88 6.16 23.06
CA MET A 751 -14.50 4.77 23.32
C MET A 751 -13.35 4.32 22.44
N VAL A 752 -13.46 4.52 21.12
CA VAL A 752 -12.38 4.17 20.19
C VAL A 752 -11.09 4.92 20.57
N GLY A 753 -11.18 6.20 20.91
CA GLY A 753 -10.03 6.99 21.36
C GLY A 753 -9.38 6.48 22.66
N LYS A 754 -10.17 6.09 23.66
CA LYS A 754 -9.66 5.49 24.91
C LYS A 754 -8.98 4.14 24.67
N ILE A 755 -9.55 3.29 23.81
CA ILE A 755 -8.91 2.02 23.42
C ILE A 755 -7.61 2.27 22.66
N LEU A 756 -7.58 3.22 21.72
CA LEU A 756 -6.35 3.59 21.02
C LEU A 756 -5.26 4.09 21.99
N CYS A 757 -5.64 4.87 23.01
CA CYS A 757 -4.73 5.28 24.06
C CYS A 757 -4.22 4.09 24.89
N TYR A 758 -5.06 3.10 25.16
CA TYR A 758 -4.66 1.88 25.85
C TYR A 758 -3.72 1.02 25.00
N LEU A 759 -4.03 0.81 23.71
CA LEU A 759 -3.18 0.12 22.75
C LEU A 759 -1.82 0.82 22.57
N TYR A 760 -1.79 2.16 22.61
CA TYR A 760 -0.54 2.92 22.61
C TYR A 760 0.35 2.58 23.83
N LEU A 761 -0.23 2.21 24.97
CA LEU A 761 0.53 1.82 26.17
C LEU A 761 0.87 0.33 26.20
N SER A 762 0.31 -0.49 25.31
CA SER A 762 0.55 -1.93 25.29
C SER A 762 1.95 -2.26 24.74
N PRO A 763 2.78 -3.04 25.47
CA PRO A 763 4.06 -3.53 24.95
C PRO A 763 3.93 -4.43 23.71
N GLU A 764 2.76 -5.05 23.50
CA GLU A 764 2.50 -5.93 22.35
C GLU A 764 2.67 -5.20 21.01
N ARG A 765 2.51 -3.88 21.00
CA ARG A 765 2.76 -3.07 19.80
C ARG A 765 4.22 -3.07 19.36
N LEU A 766 5.15 -3.41 20.24
CA LEU A 766 6.57 -3.50 19.89
C LEU A 766 6.80 -4.63 18.89
N ALA A 767 6.15 -5.78 19.07
CA ALA A 767 6.29 -6.94 18.19
C ALA A 767 5.95 -6.61 16.72
N ASN A 768 4.93 -5.76 16.52
CA ASN A 768 4.42 -5.35 15.20
C ASN A 768 4.86 -3.93 14.77
N GLU A 769 5.92 -3.38 15.35
CA GLU A 769 6.47 -2.05 14.99
C GLU A 769 5.45 -0.90 15.06
N GLY A 770 4.49 -1.01 15.98
CA GLY A 770 3.45 -0.02 16.23
C GLY A 770 2.36 0.03 15.16
N ILE A 771 2.29 -0.97 14.27
CA ILE A 771 1.22 -1.13 13.28
C ILE A 771 0.11 -1.99 13.88
N PHE A 772 -1.12 -1.47 13.81
CA PHE A 772 -2.32 -2.14 14.28
C PHE A 772 -3.30 -2.36 13.14
N THR A 773 -4.12 -3.40 13.27
CA THR A 773 -5.23 -3.67 12.36
C THR A 773 -6.55 -3.16 12.94
N GLN A 774 -7.52 -2.89 12.06
CA GLN A 774 -8.89 -2.59 12.50
C GLN A 774 -9.52 -3.74 13.31
N GLN A 775 -9.14 -4.98 13.00
CA GLN A 775 -9.65 -6.16 13.70
C GLN A 775 -9.12 -6.22 15.13
N GLU A 776 -7.83 -6.02 15.35
CA GLU A 776 -7.22 -5.97 16.70
C GLU A 776 -7.88 -4.89 17.57
N LEU A 777 -8.14 -3.70 17.02
CA LEU A 777 -8.85 -2.64 17.72
C LEU A 777 -10.28 -3.06 18.10
N TYR A 778 -10.98 -3.72 17.18
CA TYR A 778 -12.35 -4.17 17.38
C TYR A 778 -12.42 -5.25 18.46
N ASP A 779 -11.50 -6.22 18.43
CA ASP A 779 -11.38 -7.28 19.41
C ASP A 779 -11.04 -6.73 20.80
N GLU A 780 -10.13 -5.75 20.88
CA GLU A 780 -9.80 -5.08 22.14
C GLU A 780 -10.97 -4.24 22.68
N LEU A 781 -11.71 -3.57 21.80
CA LEU A 781 -12.92 -2.83 22.16
C LEU A 781 -13.98 -3.76 22.79
N LEU A 782 -14.23 -4.93 22.20
CA LEU A 782 -15.15 -5.92 22.75
C LEU A 782 -14.64 -6.59 24.03
N THR A 783 -13.32 -6.67 24.20
CA THR A 783 -12.69 -7.24 25.40
C THR A 783 -12.80 -6.29 26.60
N LEU A 784 -12.69 -4.98 26.37
CA LEU A 784 -12.64 -3.97 27.44
C LEU A 784 -13.98 -3.30 27.74
N ALA A 785 -14.91 -3.23 26.79
CA ALA A 785 -16.20 -2.57 26.96
C ALA A 785 -17.38 -3.55 26.82
N ASP A 786 -18.51 -3.22 27.45
CA ASP A 786 -19.74 -4.03 27.41
C ASP A 786 -20.36 -4.00 26.01
N GLU A 787 -20.33 -5.14 25.31
CA GLU A 787 -20.87 -5.32 23.96
C GLU A 787 -22.33 -4.82 23.86
N ASN A 788 -23.17 -5.09 24.86
CA ASN A 788 -24.57 -4.67 24.83
C ASN A 788 -24.73 -3.15 24.89
N LYS A 789 -23.85 -2.46 25.63
CA LYS A 789 -23.84 -0.99 25.70
C LYS A 789 -23.33 -0.40 24.39
N LEU A 790 -22.28 -0.98 23.80
CA LEU A 790 -21.74 -0.56 22.49
C LEU A 790 -22.76 -0.71 21.37
N LEU A 791 -23.48 -1.83 21.32
CA LEU A 791 -24.51 -2.06 20.31
C LEU A 791 -25.67 -1.07 20.42
N LYS A 792 -26.04 -0.66 21.64
CA LYS A 792 -27.07 0.37 21.86
C LYS A 792 -26.66 1.75 21.35
N LEU A 793 -25.36 2.10 21.35
CA LEU A 793 -24.86 3.35 20.74
C LEU A 793 -25.11 3.40 19.23
N VAL A 794 -25.17 2.24 18.57
CA VAL A 794 -25.42 2.13 17.12
C VAL A 794 -26.91 2.02 16.82
N ASN A 795 -27.62 1.20 17.60
CA ASN A 795 -29.04 0.96 17.46
C ASN A 795 -29.67 0.70 18.84
N ASN A 796 -30.52 1.63 19.29
CA ASN A 796 -31.22 1.54 20.58
C ASN A 796 -32.10 0.28 20.73
N ARG A 797 -32.50 -0.37 19.63
CA ARG A 797 -33.27 -1.62 19.61
C ARG A 797 -32.44 -2.86 19.28
N SER A 798 -31.10 -2.77 19.33
CA SER A 798 -30.21 -3.89 19.03
C SER A 798 -30.51 -5.11 19.90
N THR A 799 -30.54 -6.29 19.28
CA THR A 799 -30.74 -7.58 19.95
C THR A 799 -29.46 -8.42 19.99
N GLY A 800 -28.32 -7.86 19.54
CA GLY A 800 -27.06 -8.60 19.44
C GLY A 800 -26.97 -9.50 18.21
N SER A 801 -27.68 -9.17 17.12
CA SER A 801 -27.60 -9.92 15.87
C SER A 801 -26.25 -9.73 15.17
N ASP A 802 -25.86 -10.66 14.29
CA ASP A 802 -24.65 -10.51 13.47
C ASP A 802 -24.66 -9.23 12.62
N LEU A 803 -25.86 -8.80 12.19
CA LEU A 803 -26.05 -7.53 11.48
C LEU A 803 -25.76 -6.32 12.38
N ASP A 804 -26.12 -6.36 13.66
CA ASP A 804 -25.83 -5.27 14.60
C ASP A 804 -24.31 -5.19 14.88
N ARG A 805 -23.62 -6.34 14.95
CA ARG A 805 -22.15 -6.41 15.06
C ARG A 805 -21.45 -5.85 13.84
N GLN A 806 -21.94 -6.17 12.63
CA GLN A 806 -21.40 -5.61 11.39
C GLN A 806 -21.57 -4.07 11.34
N LYS A 807 -22.73 -3.56 11.74
CA LYS A 807 -22.96 -2.10 11.83
C LYS A 807 -22.05 -1.43 12.87
N LEU A 808 -21.77 -2.09 13.98
CA LEU A 808 -20.81 -1.60 14.98
C LEU A 808 -19.40 -1.50 14.37
N GLN A 809 -18.93 -2.52 13.65
CA GLN A 809 -17.65 -2.48 12.94
C GLN A 809 -17.58 -1.31 11.94
N GLU A 810 -18.63 -1.07 11.14
CA GLU A 810 -18.69 0.06 10.21
C GLU A 810 -18.60 1.42 10.92
N LYS A 811 -19.30 1.56 12.06
CA LYS A 811 -19.27 2.78 12.87
C LYS A 811 -17.91 2.99 13.53
N VAL A 812 -17.23 1.94 14.01
CA VAL A 812 -15.86 2.00 14.51
C VAL A 812 -14.90 2.44 13.41
N ARG A 813 -15.05 1.95 12.19
CA ARG A 813 -14.26 2.41 11.02
C ARG A 813 -14.50 3.87 10.69
N ALA A 814 -15.74 4.35 10.79
CA ALA A 814 -16.06 5.77 10.62
C ALA A 814 -15.42 6.63 11.72
N SER A 815 -15.43 6.16 12.98
CA SER A 815 -14.72 6.78 14.09
C SER A 815 -13.22 6.86 13.84
N LEU A 816 -12.56 5.78 13.41
CA LEU A 816 -11.14 5.82 13.02
C LEU A 816 -10.85 6.86 11.94
N THR A 817 -11.72 6.96 10.93
CA THR A 817 -11.57 7.95 9.86
C THR A 817 -11.67 9.37 10.38
N ARG A 818 -12.54 9.64 11.37
CA ARG A 818 -12.60 10.94 12.06
C ARG A 818 -11.34 11.21 12.89
N LEU A 819 -10.90 10.24 13.70
CA LEU A 819 -9.70 10.38 14.53
C LEU A 819 -8.43 10.57 13.68
N ARG A 820 -8.36 9.96 12.49
CA ARG A 820 -7.32 10.25 11.50
C ARG A 820 -7.30 11.73 11.09
N ARG A 821 -8.46 12.33 10.82
CA ARG A 821 -8.55 13.76 10.44
C ARG A 821 -8.08 14.67 11.57
N LEU A 822 -8.26 14.24 12.82
CA LEU A 822 -7.77 14.93 14.02
C LEU A 822 -6.28 14.70 14.30
N GLY A 823 -5.55 13.96 13.46
CA GLY A 823 -4.13 13.71 13.64
C GLY A 823 -3.81 12.65 14.69
N MET A 824 -4.78 11.82 15.08
CA MET A 824 -4.61 10.81 16.14
C MET A 824 -4.07 9.48 15.65
N ILE A 825 -4.33 9.15 14.39
CA ILE A 825 -3.81 7.94 13.73
C ILE A 825 -3.39 8.25 12.29
N TRP A 826 -2.57 7.38 11.72
CA TRP A 826 -2.15 7.42 10.33
C TRP A 826 -2.34 6.06 9.65
N PHE A 827 -3.01 5.98 8.50
CA PHE A 827 -3.16 4.72 7.74
C PHE A 827 -1.91 4.42 6.92
N MET A 828 -1.55 3.14 6.83
CA MET A 828 -0.37 2.69 6.09
C MET A 828 -0.66 2.62 4.59
N GLY A 829 -0.12 3.57 3.82
CA GLY A 829 -0.27 3.59 2.36
C GLY A 829 -1.73 3.72 1.90
N HIS A 830 -2.14 2.93 0.91
CA HIS A 830 -3.52 2.89 0.42
C HIS A 830 -4.41 1.92 1.23
N ASP A 831 -3.83 1.12 2.12
CA ASP A 831 -4.56 0.14 2.91
C ASP A 831 -5.16 0.80 4.16
N SER A 832 -6.48 1.02 4.13
CA SER A 832 -7.20 1.56 5.29
C SER A 832 -7.33 0.57 6.46
N SER A 833 -6.96 -0.71 6.30
CA SER A 833 -7.09 -1.72 7.36
C SER A 833 -5.98 -1.66 8.41
N LYS A 834 -4.82 -1.09 8.08
CA LYS A 834 -3.65 -0.97 8.95
C LYS A 834 -3.34 0.48 9.28
N PHE A 835 -3.06 0.78 10.55
CA PHE A 835 -2.77 2.13 11.01
C PHE A 835 -1.70 2.18 12.10
N ARG A 836 -1.10 3.36 12.27
CA ARG A 836 -0.23 3.72 13.39
C ARG A 836 -0.93 4.73 14.30
N ILE A 837 -0.63 4.68 15.59
CA ILE A 837 -1.22 5.54 16.62
C ILE A 837 -0.20 6.61 17.00
N THR A 838 -0.64 7.87 17.07
CA THR A 838 0.20 9.01 17.48
C THR A 838 0.00 9.33 18.96
N GLU A 839 0.87 10.15 19.54
CA GLU A 839 0.80 10.58 20.94
C GLU A 839 -0.44 11.43 21.27
N SER A 840 -1.16 11.97 20.27
CA SER A 840 -2.33 12.80 20.53
C SER A 840 -3.52 12.02 21.13
N VAL A 841 -3.51 10.68 21.08
CA VAL A 841 -4.53 9.84 21.73
C VAL A 841 -4.53 9.96 23.26
N PHE A 842 -3.46 10.45 23.88
CA PHE A 842 -3.42 10.66 25.32
C PHE A 842 -4.46 11.68 25.83
N ARG A 843 -5.06 12.49 24.93
CA ARG A 843 -6.22 13.33 25.29
C ARG A 843 -7.41 12.52 25.82
N PHE A 844 -7.61 11.29 25.35
CA PHE A 844 -8.70 10.43 25.81
C PHE A 844 -8.51 9.86 27.22
N GLY A 845 -7.27 9.88 27.73
CA GLY A 845 -6.91 9.46 29.08
C GLY A 845 -6.74 10.63 30.07
N ALA A 846 -7.06 11.87 29.68
CA ALA A 846 -6.82 13.04 30.53
C ALA A 846 -7.52 12.96 31.91
N ASP A 847 -8.65 12.25 32.00
CA ASP A 847 -9.41 12.05 33.25
C ASP A 847 -8.70 11.16 34.28
N VAL A 848 -7.81 10.27 33.84
CA VAL A 848 -7.11 9.31 34.70
C VAL A 848 -5.63 9.60 34.88
N ARG A 849 -5.17 10.72 34.34
CA ARG A 849 -3.76 11.12 34.28
C ARG A 849 -3.18 11.50 35.65
N THR A 850 -3.95 12.16 36.50
CA THR A 850 -3.51 12.59 37.84
C THR A 850 -3.92 11.59 38.92
N GLY A 851 -3.30 11.67 40.09
CA GLY A 851 -3.63 10.86 41.28
C GLY A 851 -5.02 11.12 41.88
N ASP A 852 -5.75 12.09 41.33
CA ASP A 852 -7.02 12.60 41.86
C ASP A 852 -8.21 11.68 41.48
N ASP A 853 -9.37 11.93 42.06
CA ASP A 853 -10.62 11.25 41.67
C ASP A 853 -10.92 11.54 40.18
N PRO A 854 -11.04 10.52 39.31
CA PRO A 854 -11.33 10.71 37.89
C PRO A 854 -12.56 11.58 37.63
N ARG A 855 -13.55 11.53 38.52
CA ARG A 855 -14.76 12.35 38.41
C ARG A 855 -14.48 13.83 38.62
N GLU A 856 -13.59 14.17 39.55
CA GLU A 856 -13.17 15.56 39.78
C GLU A 856 -12.39 16.10 38.58
N ALA A 857 -11.52 15.28 37.99
CA ALA A 857 -10.78 15.63 36.78
C ALA A 857 -11.73 15.89 35.59
N GLN A 858 -12.74 15.03 35.39
CA GLN A 858 -13.77 15.22 34.36
C GLN A 858 -14.54 16.53 34.56
N LEU A 859 -14.99 16.81 35.80
CA LEU A 859 -15.71 18.05 36.11
C LEU A 859 -14.85 19.31 35.88
N ARG A 860 -13.53 19.22 36.16
CA ARG A 860 -12.57 20.29 35.87
C ARG A 860 -12.47 20.55 34.37
N MET A 861 -12.31 19.49 33.56
CA MET A 861 -12.26 19.60 32.10
C MET A 861 -13.55 20.19 31.51
N ILE A 862 -14.72 19.83 32.07
CA ILE A 862 -16.01 20.38 31.66
C ILE A 862 -16.10 21.87 31.99
N ARG A 863 -15.69 22.27 33.20
CA ARG A 863 -15.69 23.68 33.63
C ARG A 863 -14.75 24.53 32.77
N ASP A 864 -13.61 23.98 32.38
CA ASP A 864 -12.59 24.69 31.60
C ASP A 864 -12.95 24.73 30.09
N GLY A 865 -14.03 24.05 29.69
CA GLY A 865 -14.57 24.02 28.32
C GLY A 865 -13.93 22.99 27.40
N GLU A 866 -12.98 22.18 27.90
CA GLU A 866 -12.29 21.12 27.15
C GLU A 866 -13.20 19.94 26.82
N ALA A 867 -14.14 19.66 27.70
CA ALA A 867 -15.07 18.56 27.61
C ALA A 867 -16.51 19.04 27.83
N MET A 868 -17.47 18.22 27.45
CA MET A 868 -18.87 18.40 27.76
C MET A 868 -19.45 17.13 28.40
N ALA A 869 -20.40 17.32 29.32
CA ALA A 869 -21.22 16.22 29.79
C ALA A 869 -22.08 15.72 28.62
N VAL A 870 -22.18 14.40 28.46
CA VAL A 870 -23.12 13.83 27.50
C VAL A 870 -24.48 13.80 28.20
N GLU A 871 -25.36 14.75 27.88
CA GLU A 871 -26.74 14.67 28.35
C GLU A 871 -27.36 13.40 27.79
N SER A 872 -27.88 12.55 28.68
CA SER A 872 -28.68 11.38 28.34
C SER A 872 -29.80 11.81 27.38
N ARG A 873 -29.60 11.63 26.07
CA ARG A 873 -30.66 11.73 25.06
C ARG A 873 -31.59 10.52 25.21
N LEU A 874 -32.38 10.56 26.27
CA LEU A 874 -33.67 9.91 26.37
C LEU A 874 -34.71 11.03 26.45
N GLN A 875 -34.96 11.69 25.31
CA GLN A 875 -36.25 12.24 24.86
C GLN A 875 -36.08 13.29 23.74
N LEU A 876 -36.82 13.04 22.64
CA LEU A 876 -37.41 14.03 21.70
C LEU A 876 -36.48 14.80 20.74
N ASN A 877 -36.36 14.30 19.50
CA ASN A 877 -37.03 14.88 18.33
C ASN A 877 -36.75 14.02 17.10
N ASP A 878 -37.68 13.11 16.86
CA ASP A 878 -37.86 12.37 15.61
C ASP A 878 -38.91 13.16 14.80
N GLU A 879 -38.56 14.38 14.37
CA GLU A 879 -39.32 15.19 13.41
C GLU A 879 -38.35 16.05 12.58
N SER A 880 -37.73 15.44 11.56
CA SER A 880 -37.28 16.13 10.33
C SER A 880 -36.90 15.12 9.24
N ASP A 881 -37.74 14.10 9.06
CA ASP A 881 -37.87 13.40 7.79
C ASP A 881 -39.30 13.66 7.29
N GLU A 882 -39.56 14.89 6.82
CA GLU A 882 -40.66 15.12 5.87
C GLU A 882 -40.07 15.13 4.45
N PRO A 883 -40.68 14.36 3.53
CA PRO A 883 -40.25 14.31 2.14
C PRO A 883 -40.56 15.63 1.45
N GLN A 884 -39.60 16.16 0.70
CA GLN A 884 -39.85 17.26 -0.24
C GLN A 884 -41.06 16.90 -1.13
N PRO A 885 -42.14 17.71 -1.14
CA PRO A 885 -43.23 17.51 -2.05
C PRO A 885 -42.77 17.88 -3.46
N GLY A 886 -43.13 17.04 -4.42
CA GLY A 886 -42.87 17.25 -5.84
C GLY A 886 -43.32 18.63 -6.30
N LEU A 887 -42.44 19.31 -7.02
CA LEU A 887 -42.81 20.38 -7.93
C LEU A 887 -42.97 19.75 -9.31
N ASP A 888 -44.19 19.89 -9.80
CA ASP A 888 -44.74 19.31 -11.00
C ASP A 888 -43.96 19.66 -12.27
N ASN A 889 -43.96 18.65 -13.15
CA ASN A 889 -43.92 18.82 -14.59
C ASN A 889 -45.21 19.50 -15.08
N ALA A 890 -45.10 20.68 -15.67
CA ALA A 890 -45.89 21.24 -16.78
C ALA A 890 -45.33 22.66 -16.96
N GLU A 891 -44.84 23.11 -18.11
CA GLU A 891 -45.48 23.15 -19.42
C GLU A 891 -44.38 23.16 -20.50
N ASP A 892 -44.56 22.39 -21.57
CA ASP A 892 -44.23 22.79 -22.94
C ASP A 892 -44.73 21.70 -23.91
N GLU A 893 -46.02 21.76 -24.22
CA GLU A 893 -46.57 21.31 -25.49
C GLU A 893 -47.36 22.47 -26.09
N GLN A 894 -46.83 23.09 -27.16
CA GLN A 894 -47.50 23.43 -28.42
C GLN A 894 -46.73 24.52 -29.20
N GLU A 895 -45.89 24.10 -30.16
CA GLU A 895 -46.01 24.34 -31.62
C GLU A 895 -44.86 23.70 -32.41
#